data_AF-A0A9D4P6R4-F1
#
_entry.id   AF-A0A9D4P6R4-F1
#
_cell.length_a   1.000
_cell.length_b   1.000
_cell.length_c   1.000
_cell.angle_alpha   90.00
_cell.angle_beta   90.00
_cell.angle_gamma   90.00
#
_symmetry.space_group_name_H-M   'P 1'
#
loop_
_entity.id
_entity.type
_entity.pdbx_description
1 polymer ?
#
loop_
_entity_poly.entity_id
_entity_poly.type
_entity_poly.pdbx_seq_one_letter_code
_entity_poly.pdbx_strand_id
1 'polypeptide(L)'
;MTIAAANAIFQSQSSSVTAAITNPNRQSLSSLLGHINENDEYEAEIAFRYAVKRINKDRNILPNTTLIYDIEYISRDDSFHAAKKACKLIHDGAVAIFGPSDDRIGVHVQSVCDTLDIPHLETRKHNLNIGKEFSINLHPGAFSVAQSIRVLITFLNWTRIAVIYEDDINLIGLQELTTLPLAKNVQFFFRKTQQDSFRETLMDLRDREIYTMVVDIPHEHLPSFFTAILQIQMNENRYHYHFTTFDLEIFDLEDFMYNEVNITAYRIVDYSNPMIRSMLKEMSKYHPDIARQLLHQNHLIKASSAMMFDSVYAFARGLNQFFKSVHNLAELHSAATLTATMNQSNRQSASSSSSITMLNSFASCSNETAWNNGLTLYNYIDSLSFHGMTGPVMFKEGIRHNMRMELLKLRNFRLEKVGEFFYSNSLLNITNMDAFLTSKQRNVTLRVTTVKMEPYIRRMRSSNKSFELKPLQMETIRYEGYCIDLLSAIAKNLGFTYELYEVEDGRFGALDEQTGEWHGLVRELIDKRADLAIGPLTISYARENVIDFTKPYMNLGIGILFKMPTHAPTRLFSFMSPLAVDIWLYVVAAYVLVSSTLFIVARFSPYEWINPHPCIPDSESIKINQFNLADSFWFTVVTLMKQGCDMNPKSMSTRIIGAIWWFFTLILISSYTANLAAFLTVERITTPIESVEDLAHQSKIRYGTLRNSSTMSFFRDSKFPIYQKMWQFMEKHPENFAASYEEGRKRVLMGDYAFLMESTMIDYMVQRDCNLVQIGGLLDSKGYGIATQMGSEWKDKISLSILGLQENGELQMIYDKWWKSPGLTCTDELKNKDGKANPLGLGNIGGVFVVLLLGLVAAMISAFLEFMTQRSRQLISAIRNKIFNGYDPMAHPVINHTHPISVRMKMRLLHFGLDSRQSLLNFHSYFRIEWSDPYLKWNKSEFRGIKRINVHMDDVFTPDLILYNSIQPTNMMKKFNHTELIITYDGTIFWSPLLRMQSFCKLDLYNWPYDQQSCSLIFISWSYPADALALYISTKSINLRDLWPNNEWKIINSTCDTIIVSDIPGRPNMFFPGVQYKIFMQRRQTPYSYLINIPIICTVILNVISLSLVNPKRKIRFHLNQLSFFIILFISFYPSYILGPAMFGTTQLPAM
;
A
#
# COMPACT_ATOMS: atom_id res chain seq x y z
N MET A 1 19.58 27.98 62.73
CA MET A 1 19.97 28.40 64.10
C MET A 1 19.40 27.50 65.21
N THR A 2 18.83 26.34 64.89
CA THR A 2 18.31 25.35 65.86
C THR A 2 19.12 24.03 65.88
N ILE A 3 20.27 24.00 65.19
CA ILE A 3 21.17 22.84 65.10
C ILE A 3 22.23 22.83 66.22
N ALA A 4 22.46 23.97 66.88
CA ALA A 4 23.44 24.08 67.97
C ALA A 4 22.93 23.55 69.33
N ALA A 5 21.61 23.48 69.54
CA ALA A 5 21.03 23.05 70.82
C ALA A 5 20.84 21.52 70.93
N ALA A 6 20.76 20.79 69.80
CA ALA A 6 20.66 19.33 69.79
C ALA A 6 22.02 18.64 70.02
N ASN A 7 23.13 19.25 69.59
CA ASN A 7 24.47 18.69 69.78
C ASN A 7 24.97 18.70 71.23
N ALA A 8 24.41 19.55 72.09
CA ALA A 8 24.79 19.61 73.51
C ALA A 8 24.14 18.51 74.38
N ILE A 9 23.07 17.87 73.89
CA ILE A 9 22.40 16.75 74.59
C ILE A 9 22.92 15.40 74.05
N PHE A 10 23.44 15.37 72.81
CA PHE A 10 23.98 14.15 72.18
C PHE A 10 25.43 13.79 72.58
N GLN A 11 26.18 14.68 73.22
CA GLN A 11 27.55 14.39 73.71
C GLN A 11 27.61 13.80 75.12
N SER A 12 26.47 13.65 75.83
CA SER A 12 26.48 13.11 77.20
C SER A 12 26.18 11.61 77.31
N GLN A 13 26.11 10.86 76.20
CA GLN A 13 25.88 9.40 76.20
C GLN A 13 27.01 8.56 75.59
N SER A 14 28.07 9.16 75.04
CA SER A 14 29.23 8.43 74.50
C SER A 14 30.28 8.05 75.55
N SER A 15 30.04 8.31 76.84
CA SER A 15 30.99 8.06 77.92
C SER A 15 30.71 6.79 78.74
N SER A 16 29.74 5.94 78.35
CA SER A 16 29.36 4.75 79.14
C SER A 16 29.96 3.43 78.67
N VAL A 17 30.70 3.39 77.55
CA VAL A 17 31.19 2.13 76.94
C VAL A 17 32.54 1.68 77.52
N THR A 18 33.39 2.60 77.99
CA THR A 18 34.62 2.22 78.71
C THR A 18 34.36 1.53 80.06
N ALA A 19 33.12 1.56 80.56
CA ALA A 19 32.71 0.86 81.78
C ALA A 19 32.10 -0.54 81.55
N ALA A 20 31.90 -0.98 80.30
CA ALA A 20 31.40 -2.33 79.98
C ALA A 20 32.49 -3.42 80.06
N ILE A 21 33.77 -3.01 80.08
CA ILE A 21 34.95 -3.88 80.01
C ILE A 21 35.15 -4.70 81.31
N THR A 22 34.39 -4.44 82.39
CA THR A 22 34.62 -5.04 83.72
C THR A 22 33.44 -5.83 84.32
N ASN A 23 32.31 -6.02 83.60
CA ASN A 23 31.13 -6.68 84.19
C ASN A 23 30.47 -7.74 83.26
N PRO A 24 30.52 -9.05 83.59
CA PRO A 24 30.04 -10.15 82.74
C PRO A 24 28.51 -10.22 82.58
N ASN A 25 27.75 -9.46 83.37
CA ASN A 25 26.28 -9.41 83.31
C ASN A 25 25.74 -8.39 82.29
N ARG A 26 26.63 -7.73 81.53
CA ARG A 26 26.31 -6.77 80.47
C ARG A 26 26.75 -7.35 79.13
N GLN A 27 25.81 -7.57 78.22
CA GLN A 27 26.07 -8.10 76.88
C GLN A 27 25.79 -6.99 75.85
N SER A 28 26.78 -6.67 75.01
CA SER A 28 26.67 -5.67 73.94
C SER A 28 26.11 -6.30 72.67
N LEU A 29 24.93 -5.81 72.27
CA LEU A 29 24.40 -5.92 70.93
C LEU A 29 25.02 -4.80 70.08
N SER A 30 25.17 -5.04 68.79
CA SER A 30 25.49 -3.94 67.88
C SER A 30 24.60 -4.02 66.65
N SER A 31 24.06 -2.88 66.24
CA SER A 31 23.26 -2.77 65.03
C SER A 31 24.00 -1.88 64.04
N LEU A 32 24.14 -2.38 62.80
CA LEU A 32 24.61 -1.61 61.67
C LEU A 32 23.38 -1.15 60.90
N LEU A 33 23.14 0.16 60.92
CA LEU A 33 22.05 0.82 60.22
C LEU A 33 22.65 1.66 59.10
N GLY A 34 21.99 1.80 57.96
CA GLY A 34 22.45 2.71 56.92
C GLY A 34 22.29 4.19 57.31
N HIS A 35 22.89 5.08 56.52
CA HIS A 35 23.00 6.50 56.80
C HIS A 35 21.63 7.19 56.75
N ILE A 36 21.44 8.12 57.69
CA ILE A 36 20.18 8.74 58.16
C ILE A 36 19.39 9.56 57.12
N ASN A 37 19.80 9.60 55.85
CA ASN A 37 19.15 10.48 54.87
C ASN A 37 17.88 9.92 54.22
N GLU A 38 17.48 8.68 54.51
CA GLU A 38 16.24 8.06 53.99
C GLU A 38 15.41 7.47 55.14
N ASN A 39 14.11 7.78 55.16
CA ASN A 39 13.22 7.67 56.34
C ASN A 39 13.01 6.24 56.88
N ASP A 40 13.36 5.20 56.14
CA ASP A 40 12.97 3.82 56.48
C ASP A 40 13.81 3.16 57.57
N GLU A 41 15.12 3.40 57.58
CA GLU A 41 15.98 2.79 58.61
C GLU A 41 15.87 3.51 59.95
N TYR A 42 15.34 4.73 59.95
CA TYR A 42 15.03 5.47 61.15
C TYR A 42 13.90 4.80 61.96
N GLU A 43 12.86 4.29 61.30
CA GLU A 43 11.76 3.59 61.97
C GLU A 43 12.21 2.21 62.50
N ALA A 44 13.04 1.50 61.75
CA ALA A 44 13.65 0.24 62.20
C ALA A 44 14.59 0.45 63.40
N GLU A 45 15.38 1.54 63.40
CA GLU A 45 16.22 1.95 64.53
C GLU A 45 15.41 2.18 65.80
N ILE A 46 14.31 2.93 65.69
CA ILE A 46 13.43 3.21 66.82
C ILE A 46 12.82 1.90 67.34
N ALA A 47 12.37 1.01 66.44
CA ALA A 47 11.84 -0.30 66.81
C ALA A 47 12.87 -1.15 67.56
N PHE A 48 14.12 -1.16 67.09
CA PHE A 48 15.25 -1.83 67.74
C PHE A 48 15.53 -1.27 69.14
N ARG A 49 15.63 0.06 69.30
CA ARG A 49 15.83 0.71 70.61
C ARG A 49 14.70 0.39 71.58
N TYR A 50 13.46 0.41 71.10
CA TYR A 50 12.30 0.06 71.89
C TYR A 50 12.31 -1.41 72.31
N ALA A 51 12.68 -2.32 71.41
CA ALA A 51 12.80 -3.76 71.69
C ALA A 51 13.81 -4.04 72.81
N VAL A 52 15.03 -3.51 72.70
CA VAL A 52 16.07 -3.68 73.73
C VAL A 52 15.60 -3.14 75.08
N LYS A 53 14.98 -1.95 75.10
CA LYS A 53 14.46 -1.38 76.35
C LYS A 53 13.34 -2.23 76.97
N ARG A 54 12.44 -2.75 76.15
CA ARG A 54 11.34 -3.60 76.62
C ARG A 54 11.86 -4.92 77.20
N ILE A 55 12.81 -5.56 76.53
CA ILE A 55 13.44 -6.80 76.99
C ILE A 55 14.19 -6.56 78.30
N ASN A 56 14.94 -5.47 78.42
CA ASN A 56 15.63 -5.11 79.67
C ASN A 56 14.66 -4.79 80.82
N LYS A 57 13.44 -4.33 80.52
CA LYS A 57 12.39 -4.10 81.52
C LYS A 57 11.73 -5.40 81.96
N ASP A 58 11.55 -6.35 81.05
CA ASP A 58 10.92 -7.64 81.30
C ASP A 58 11.93 -8.69 81.78
N ARG A 59 12.07 -8.79 83.11
CA ARG A 59 12.98 -9.74 83.77
C ARG A 59 12.62 -11.21 83.52
N ASN A 60 11.46 -11.53 82.95
CA ASN A 60 11.11 -12.91 82.60
C ASN A 60 11.90 -13.41 81.38
N ILE A 61 12.38 -12.51 80.52
CA ILE A 61 13.11 -12.87 79.31
C ILE A 61 14.59 -13.06 79.62
N LEU A 62 15.21 -12.06 80.27
CA LEU A 62 16.60 -12.09 80.73
C LEU A 62 16.66 -11.67 82.21
N PRO A 63 16.81 -12.62 83.15
CA PRO A 63 16.76 -12.31 84.58
C PRO A 63 18.07 -11.70 85.11
N ASN A 64 19.22 -12.18 84.61
CA ASN A 64 20.55 -11.85 85.15
C ASN A 64 21.43 -11.04 84.19
N THR A 65 20.92 -10.73 82.99
CA THR A 65 21.69 -10.12 81.91
C THR A 65 20.98 -8.87 81.41
N THR A 66 21.75 -7.82 81.14
CA THR A 66 21.26 -6.60 80.51
C THR A 66 21.85 -6.45 79.12
N LEU A 67 21.00 -6.14 78.15
CA LEU A 67 21.38 -5.90 76.77
C LEU A 67 21.75 -4.42 76.59
N ILE A 68 22.95 -4.14 76.10
CA ILE A 68 23.40 -2.82 75.65
C ILE A 68 23.38 -2.84 74.13
N TYR A 69 23.25 -1.68 73.49
CA TYR A 69 23.39 -1.59 72.04
C TYR A 69 24.38 -0.51 71.62
N ASP A 70 25.05 -0.72 70.49
CA ASP A 70 25.76 0.31 69.73
C ASP A 70 25.18 0.40 68.31
N ILE A 71 25.04 1.61 67.79
CA ILE A 71 24.42 1.89 66.48
C ILE A 71 25.43 2.64 65.61
N GLU A 72 25.78 2.05 64.47
CA GLU A 72 26.67 2.67 63.48
C GLU A 72 25.92 2.91 62.17
N TYR A 73 26.16 4.07 61.56
CA TYR A 73 25.50 4.53 60.33
C TYR A 73 26.39 4.33 59.09
N ILE A 74 25.89 3.68 58.03
CA ILE A 74 26.66 3.31 56.82
C ILE A 74 26.01 3.79 55.51
N SER A 75 26.76 4.31 54.53
CA SER A 75 26.16 4.72 53.25
C SER A 75 25.71 3.50 52.42
N ARG A 76 24.57 3.59 51.71
CA ARG A 76 24.01 2.50 50.86
C ARG A 76 24.98 1.98 49.78
N ASP A 77 25.88 2.84 49.30
CA ASP A 77 26.80 2.51 48.21
C ASP A 77 28.21 2.06 48.66
N ASP A 78 28.52 2.11 49.96
CA ASP A 78 29.88 1.90 50.47
C ASP A 78 30.01 0.60 51.28
N SER A 79 30.17 -0.51 50.58
CA SER A 79 30.36 -1.84 51.17
C SER A 79 31.66 -1.97 51.97
N PHE A 80 32.72 -1.25 51.58
CA PHE A 80 33.99 -1.27 52.29
C PHE A 80 33.86 -0.60 53.66
N HIS A 81 33.19 0.55 53.73
CA HIS A 81 32.92 1.22 54.99
C HIS A 81 32.02 0.39 55.90
N ALA A 82 31.05 -0.33 55.34
CA ALA A 82 30.21 -1.26 56.09
C ALA A 82 31.02 -2.40 56.75
N ALA A 83 31.90 -3.06 56.00
CA ALA A 83 32.77 -4.11 56.53
C ALA A 83 33.72 -3.56 57.63
N LYS A 84 34.27 -2.36 57.43
CA LYS A 84 35.13 -1.70 58.43
C LYS A 84 34.37 -1.38 59.72
N LYS A 85 33.11 -0.93 59.61
CA LYS A 85 32.24 -0.65 60.77
C LYS A 85 31.81 -1.92 61.49
N ALA A 86 31.47 -2.99 60.75
CA ALA A 86 31.27 -4.32 61.33
C ALA A 86 32.50 -4.77 62.13
N CYS A 87 33.69 -4.69 61.54
CA CYS A 87 34.92 -5.05 62.25
C CYS A 87 35.21 -4.20 63.48
N LYS A 88 34.87 -2.92 63.45
CA LYS A 88 34.97 -2.04 64.63
C LYS A 88 34.04 -2.52 65.75
N LEU A 89 32.78 -2.81 65.44
CA LEU A 89 31.81 -3.30 66.44
C LEU A 89 32.23 -4.63 67.05
N ILE A 90 32.78 -5.53 66.23
CA ILE A 90 33.30 -6.83 66.69
C ILE A 90 34.50 -6.63 67.61
N HIS A 91 35.43 -5.74 67.23
CA HIS A 91 36.56 -5.36 68.08
C HIS A 91 36.10 -4.75 69.42
N ASP A 92 35.00 -3.98 69.41
CA ASP A 92 34.39 -3.38 70.60
C ASP A 92 33.58 -4.39 71.44
N GLY A 93 33.52 -5.67 71.02
CA GLY A 93 32.91 -6.78 71.76
C GLY A 93 31.44 -7.06 71.43
N ALA A 94 31.00 -6.80 70.20
CA ALA A 94 29.65 -7.13 69.76
C ALA A 94 29.41 -8.66 69.73
N VAL A 95 28.32 -9.11 70.35
CA VAL A 95 27.95 -10.54 70.43
C VAL A 95 27.03 -10.98 69.28
N ALA A 96 26.35 -10.02 68.66
CA ALA A 96 25.56 -10.21 67.45
C ALA A 96 25.46 -8.89 66.69
N ILE A 97 25.31 -9.01 65.36
CA ILE A 97 25.14 -7.88 64.46
C ILE A 97 23.71 -7.92 63.89
N PHE A 98 23.02 -6.77 63.95
CA PHE A 98 21.67 -6.59 63.39
C PHE A 98 21.70 -5.65 62.19
N GLY A 99 21.10 -6.05 61.07
CA GLY A 99 21.10 -5.27 59.82
C GLY A 99 22.41 -5.38 59.04
N PRO A 100 22.59 -4.64 57.93
CA PRO A 100 21.71 -3.61 57.38
C PRO A 100 20.51 -4.17 56.61
N SER A 101 19.56 -3.29 56.26
CA SER A 101 18.34 -3.66 55.52
C SER A 101 18.58 -3.77 54.00
N ASP A 102 19.63 -3.10 53.51
CA ASP A 102 20.03 -3.12 52.10
C ASP A 102 20.68 -4.46 51.70
N ASP A 103 20.30 -4.97 50.53
CA ASP A 103 20.78 -6.26 50.04
C ASP A 103 22.27 -6.27 49.67
N ARG A 104 22.75 -5.18 49.03
CA ARG A 104 24.13 -5.09 48.53
C ARG A 104 25.11 -5.06 49.68
N ILE A 105 24.82 -4.26 50.70
CA ILE A 105 25.70 -4.15 51.87
C ILE A 105 25.55 -5.36 52.80
N GLY A 106 24.33 -5.88 52.93
CA GLY A 106 24.04 -7.02 53.81
C GLY A 106 24.93 -8.22 53.53
N VAL A 107 25.20 -8.51 52.25
CA VAL A 107 26.10 -9.61 51.84
C VAL A 107 27.54 -9.42 52.33
N HIS A 108 28.05 -8.19 52.37
CA HIS A 108 29.42 -7.93 52.83
C HIS A 108 29.55 -8.02 54.35
N VAL A 109 28.57 -7.51 55.10
CA VAL A 109 28.51 -7.64 56.56
C VAL A 109 28.38 -9.11 56.93
N GLN A 110 27.51 -9.83 56.22
CA GLN A 110 27.35 -11.26 56.39
C GLN A 110 28.68 -12.01 56.20
N SER A 111 29.43 -11.75 55.13
CA SER A 111 30.71 -12.42 54.91
C SER A 111 31.70 -12.24 56.08
N VAL A 112 31.67 -11.09 56.76
CA VAL A 112 32.50 -10.83 57.95
C VAL A 112 31.98 -11.65 59.15
N CYS A 113 30.66 -11.70 59.33
CA CYS A 113 30.01 -12.49 60.38
C CYS A 113 30.29 -13.99 60.24
N ASP A 114 30.16 -14.52 59.02
CA ASP A 114 30.39 -15.94 58.69
C ASP A 114 31.86 -16.33 58.97
N THR A 115 32.82 -15.44 58.66
CA THR A 115 34.25 -15.70 58.89
C THR A 115 34.62 -15.71 60.38
N LEU A 116 33.88 -14.97 61.21
CA LEU A 116 34.19 -14.75 62.62
C LEU A 116 33.25 -15.50 63.58
N ASP A 117 32.38 -16.36 63.05
CA ASP A 117 31.35 -17.09 63.78
C ASP A 117 30.41 -16.17 64.60
N ILE A 118 30.04 -15.00 64.06
CA ILE A 118 29.18 -14.04 64.76
C ILE A 118 27.76 -14.13 64.20
N PRO A 119 26.72 -14.37 65.03
CA PRO A 119 25.35 -14.40 64.56
C PRO A 119 24.91 -13.07 63.94
N HIS A 120 24.49 -13.14 62.67
CA HIS A 120 23.99 -12.00 61.91
C HIS A 120 22.48 -12.06 61.76
N LEU A 121 21.74 -11.13 62.37
CA LEU A 121 20.28 -11.08 62.30
C LEU A 121 19.81 -10.08 61.24
N GLU A 122 19.09 -10.61 60.24
CA GLU A 122 18.64 -9.87 59.07
C GLU A 122 17.11 -9.68 59.05
N THR A 123 16.66 -8.59 58.44
CA THR A 123 15.24 -8.29 58.18
C THR A 123 14.97 -7.96 56.72
N ARG A 124 15.97 -8.18 55.84
CA ARG A 124 15.91 -7.87 54.41
C ARG A 124 15.24 -8.98 53.60
N LYS A 125 14.63 -8.61 52.49
CA LYS A 125 14.08 -9.55 51.50
C LYS A 125 15.23 -10.33 50.84
N HIS A 126 15.23 -11.65 51.00
CA HIS A 126 16.33 -12.50 50.55
C HIS A 126 15.95 -13.29 49.28
N ASN A 127 16.77 -13.14 48.22
CA ASN A 127 16.46 -13.62 46.87
C ASN A 127 17.40 -14.74 46.35
N LEU A 128 18.43 -15.17 47.12
CA LEU A 128 19.45 -16.12 46.65
C LEU A 128 19.64 -17.29 47.63
N ASN A 129 19.31 -18.53 47.24
CA ASN A 129 19.55 -19.76 48.02
C ASN A 129 21.05 -20.13 48.11
N ILE A 130 21.90 -19.21 48.57
CA ILE A 130 23.29 -19.50 48.88
C ILE A 130 23.30 -20.03 50.31
N GLY A 131 23.84 -21.24 50.52
CA GLY A 131 24.02 -21.83 51.85
C GLY A 131 24.87 -20.88 52.69
N LYS A 132 24.27 -20.34 53.74
CA LYS A 132 24.84 -19.29 54.58
C LYS A 132 24.94 -19.81 55.99
N GLU A 133 26.16 -19.82 56.50
CA GLU A 133 26.46 -20.20 57.87
C GLU A 133 26.31 -18.93 58.72
N PHE A 134 25.80 -19.00 59.96
CA PHE A 134 25.71 -17.86 60.91
C PHE A 134 24.75 -16.68 60.62
N SER A 135 23.97 -16.66 59.53
CA SER A 135 22.94 -15.64 59.30
C SER A 135 21.52 -16.13 59.62
N ILE A 136 20.71 -15.31 60.29
CA ILE A 136 19.32 -15.60 60.65
C ILE A 136 18.43 -14.50 60.11
N ASN A 137 17.62 -14.84 59.11
CA ASN A 137 16.73 -13.89 58.45
C ASN A 137 15.29 -14.05 58.93
N LEU A 138 14.71 -12.96 59.44
CA LEU A 138 13.31 -12.91 59.88
C LEU A 138 12.33 -12.58 58.77
N HIS A 139 12.82 -12.04 57.65
CA HIS A 139 12.00 -11.81 56.47
C HIS A 139 11.58 -13.14 55.85
N PRO A 140 10.30 -13.29 55.43
CA PRO A 140 9.87 -14.41 54.60
C PRO A 140 10.79 -14.63 53.40
N GLY A 141 11.25 -15.86 53.17
CA GLY A 141 12.04 -16.16 51.98
C GLY A 141 11.25 -15.89 50.69
N ALA A 142 11.93 -15.45 49.62
CA ALA A 142 11.26 -15.10 48.35
C ALA A 142 10.45 -16.27 47.77
N PHE A 143 10.95 -17.50 47.89
CA PHE A 143 10.23 -18.72 47.48
C PHE A 143 8.87 -18.87 48.19
N SER A 144 8.81 -18.53 49.48
CA SER A 144 7.57 -18.65 50.27
C SER A 144 6.53 -17.62 49.86
N VAL A 145 6.98 -16.38 49.59
CA VAL A 145 6.12 -15.32 49.05
C VAL A 145 5.63 -15.71 47.66
N ALA A 146 6.52 -16.17 46.76
CA ALA A 146 6.15 -16.66 45.44
C ALA A 146 5.13 -17.80 45.50
N GLN A 147 5.31 -18.77 46.39
CA GLN A 147 4.35 -19.87 46.59
C GLN A 147 2.98 -19.38 47.05
N SER A 148 2.91 -18.37 47.93
CA SER A 148 1.64 -17.77 48.33
C SER A 148 0.90 -17.13 47.15
N ILE A 149 1.64 -16.41 46.29
CA ILE A 149 1.12 -15.80 45.08
C ILE A 149 0.66 -16.86 44.08
N ARG A 150 1.38 -17.99 43.94
CA ARG A 150 0.96 -19.12 43.07
C ARG A 150 -0.36 -19.72 43.51
N VAL A 151 -0.56 -19.90 44.82
CA VAL A 151 -1.84 -20.40 45.36
C VAL A 151 -2.94 -19.37 45.11
N LEU A 152 -2.66 -18.07 45.25
CA LEU A 152 -3.60 -17.00 44.92
C LEU A 152 -3.97 -16.97 43.43
N ILE A 153 -2.99 -17.09 42.53
CA ILE A 153 -3.16 -17.19 41.07
C ILE A 153 -4.06 -18.36 40.72
N THR A 154 -3.82 -19.51 41.36
CA THR A 154 -4.61 -20.72 41.15
C THR A 154 -6.04 -20.55 41.67
N PHE A 155 -6.20 -19.92 42.83
CA PHE A 155 -7.51 -19.63 43.42
C PHE A 155 -8.34 -18.66 42.58
N LEU A 156 -7.73 -17.55 42.13
CA LEU A 156 -8.39 -16.53 41.30
C LEU A 156 -8.47 -16.91 39.81
N ASN A 157 -7.88 -18.05 39.43
CA ASN A 157 -7.88 -18.56 38.07
C ASN A 157 -7.32 -17.56 37.03
N TRP A 158 -6.20 -16.90 37.35
CA TRP A 158 -5.55 -15.96 36.43
C TRP A 158 -4.84 -16.67 35.28
N THR A 159 -4.92 -16.10 34.08
CA THR A 159 -4.36 -16.70 32.85
C THR A 159 -3.25 -15.87 32.20
N ARG A 160 -3.33 -14.53 32.25
CA ARG A 160 -2.35 -13.59 31.69
C ARG A 160 -1.93 -12.58 32.76
N ILE A 161 -0.71 -12.70 33.25
CA ILE A 161 -0.20 -11.96 34.41
C ILE A 161 1.00 -11.12 33.99
N ALA A 162 0.98 -9.82 34.30
CA ALA A 162 2.16 -8.98 34.24
C ALA A 162 2.85 -8.94 35.61
N VAL A 163 4.17 -9.07 35.63
CA VAL A 163 5.01 -8.92 36.82
C VAL A 163 5.85 -7.67 36.63
N ILE A 164 5.55 -6.64 37.41
CA ILE A 164 6.23 -5.35 37.38
C ILE A 164 7.24 -5.34 38.53
N TYR A 165 8.51 -5.10 38.22
CA TYR A 165 9.60 -5.07 39.21
C TYR A 165 10.58 -3.93 38.90
N GLU A 166 11.25 -3.41 39.94
CA GLU A 166 12.25 -2.34 39.78
C GLU A 166 13.69 -2.89 39.79
N ASP A 167 14.05 -3.68 40.80
CA ASP A 167 15.40 -4.24 40.94
C ASP A 167 15.60 -5.60 40.26
N ASP A 168 16.75 -5.78 39.61
CA ASP A 168 17.11 -7.07 38.98
C ASP A 168 17.24 -8.21 39.99
N ILE A 169 17.61 -7.90 41.24
CA ILE A 169 17.75 -8.90 42.32
C ILE A 169 16.36 -9.40 42.76
N ASN A 170 15.35 -8.53 42.76
CA ASN A 170 13.97 -8.88 43.11
C ASN A 170 13.31 -9.80 42.07
N LEU A 171 13.75 -9.75 40.81
CA LEU A 171 13.29 -10.67 39.76
C LEU A 171 13.60 -12.13 40.11
N ILE A 172 14.75 -12.44 40.74
CA ILE A 172 15.14 -13.82 41.06
C ILE A 172 14.08 -14.48 41.95
N GLY A 173 13.57 -13.75 42.94
CA GLY A 173 12.50 -14.23 43.81
C GLY A 173 11.17 -14.43 43.09
N LEU A 174 10.86 -13.60 42.10
CA LEU A 174 9.62 -13.68 41.30
C LEU A 174 9.72 -14.68 40.14
N GLN A 175 10.92 -15.05 39.71
CA GLN A 175 11.13 -16.09 38.70
C GLN A 175 10.64 -17.46 39.18
N GLU A 176 10.64 -17.70 40.50
CA GLU A 176 10.03 -18.88 41.13
C GLU A 176 8.53 -19.02 40.86
N LEU A 177 7.85 -17.96 40.42
CA LEU A 177 6.47 -18.07 39.91
C LEU A 177 6.39 -18.97 38.66
N THR A 178 7.48 -19.14 37.92
CA THR A 178 7.53 -19.87 36.63
C THR A 178 8.21 -21.24 36.69
N THR A 179 8.99 -21.53 37.74
CA THR A 179 9.85 -22.73 37.82
C THR A 179 9.07 -24.04 37.91
N LEU A 180 7.84 -24.00 38.44
CA LEU A 180 6.94 -25.15 38.53
C LEU A 180 5.71 -24.98 37.62
N PRO A 181 5.31 -26.00 36.83
CA PRO A 181 4.14 -25.90 35.96
C PRO A 181 2.88 -25.65 36.79
N LEU A 182 2.14 -24.57 36.46
CA LEU A 182 0.79 -24.34 36.96
C LEU A 182 -0.18 -25.26 36.22
N ALA A 183 -1.28 -25.67 36.86
CA ALA A 183 -2.26 -26.62 36.29
C ALA A 183 -2.96 -26.12 35.00
N LYS A 184 -2.81 -24.83 34.69
CA LYS A 184 -3.25 -24.18 33.44
C LYS A 184 -2.06 -23.46 32.81
N ASN A 185 -2.06 -23.34 31.49
CA ASN A 185 -1.04 -22.56 30.74
C ASN A 185 -1.19 -21.06 31.06
N VAL A 186 -0.61 -20.62 32.17
CA VAL A 186 -0.54 -19.21 32.58
C VAL A 186 0.62 -18.52 31.84
N GLN A 187 0.35 -17.37 31.23
CA GLN A 187 1.34 -16.56 30.55
C GLN A 187 1.83 -15.45 31.49
N PHE A 188 3.14 -15.41 31.73
CA PHE A 188 3.79 -14.37 32.54
C PHE A 188 4.50 -13.34 31.65
N PHE A 189 4.30 -12.06 31.94
CA PHE A 189 4.95 -10.94 31.28
C PHE A 189 5.79 -10.16 32.29
N PHE A 190 7.11 -10.35 32.26
CA PHE A 190 8.03 -9.64 33.15
C PHE A 190 8.39 -8.27 32.57
N ARG A 191 8.20 -7.21 33.36
CA ARG A 191 8.50 -5.83 33.00
C ARG A 191 9.31 -5.14 34.10
N LYS A 192 10.54 -4.78 33.77
CA LYS A 192 11.37 -3.90 34.59
C LYS A 192 10.91 -2.46 34.43
N THR A 193 10.80 -1.72 35.53
CA THR A 193 10.43 -0.30 35.54
C THR A 193 11.37 0.51 36.43
N GLN A 194 11.35 1.82 36.27
CA GLN A 194 12.00 2.80 37.14
C GLN A 194 11.01 3.92 37.47
N GLN A 195 11.32 4.77 38.44
CA GLN A 195 10.43 5.85 38.88
C GLN A 195 9.92 6.75 37.72
N ASP A 196 10.79 7.09 36.76
CA ASP A 196 10.43 7.95 35.63
C ASP A 196 9.64 7.21 34.53
N SER A 197 9.74 5.88 34.46
CA SER A 197 9.21 5.06 33.35
C SER A 197 7.95 4.26 33.71
N PHE A 198 7.36 4.48 34.89
CA PHE A 198 6.10 3.82 35.29
C PHE A 198 5.00 4.02 34.24
N ARG A 199 4.91 5.22 33.66
CA ARG A 199 3.87 5.54 32.68
C ARG A 199 4.02 4.75 31.39
N GLU A 200 5.23 4.66 30.86
CA GLU A 200 5.53 3.91 29.63
C GLU A 200 5.26 2.42 29.82
N THR A 201 5.70 1.86 30.96
CA THR A 201 5.45 0.46 31.30
C THR A 201 3.95 0.16 31.39
N LEU A 202 3.18 1.02 32.07
CA LEU A 202 1.73 0.87 32.19
C LEU A 202 1.02 1.02 30.83
N MET A 203 1.48 1.93 29.96
CA MET A 203 0.97 2.05 28.59
C MET A 203 1.22 0.77 27.77
N ASP A 204 2.42 0.19 27.79
CA ASP A 204 2.71 -1.10 27.10
C ASP A 204 1.81 -2.24 27.62
N LEU A 205 1.56 -2.29 28.93
CA LEU A 205 0.69 -3.31 29.52
C LEU A 205 -0.79 -3.11 29.16
N ARG A 206 -1.25 -1.86 29.13
CA ARG A 206 -2.60 -1.50 28.69
C ARG A 206 -2.81 -1.85 27.22
N ASP A 207 -1.85 -1.52 26.36
CA ASP A 207 -1.91 -1.76 24.93
C ASP A 207 -1.84 -3.28 24.60
N ARG A 208 -1.27 -4.09 25.50
CA ARG A 208 -1.27 -5.57 25.44
C ARG A 208 -2.47 -6.23 26.11
N GLU A 209 -3.41 -5.44 26.60
CA GLU A 209 -4.64 -5.88 27.27
C GLU A 209 -4.38 -6.81 28.46
N ILE A 210 -3.39 -6.48 29.29
CA ILE A 210 -3.09 -7.23 30.52
C ILE A 210 -3.77 -6.55 31.70
N TYR A 211 -4.71 -7.24 32.34
CA TYR A 211 -5.52 -6.71 33.44
C TYR A 211 -5.07 -7.17 34.82
N THR A 212 -4.34 -8.28 34.92
CA THR A 212 -3.83 -8.80 36.20
C THR A 212 -2.36 -8.50 36.34
N MET A 213 -2.00 -7.83 37.43
CA MET A 213 -0.64 -7.32 37.65
C MET A 213 -0.15 -7.70 39.05
N VAL A 214 1.03 -8.28 39.12
CA VAL A 214 1.80 -8.45 40.35
C VAL A 214 2.82 -7.32 40.39
N VAL A 215 2.76 -6.49 41.42
CA VAL A 215 3.56 -5.27 41.56
C VAL A 215 4.55 -5.45 42.69
N ASP A 216 5.83 -5.46 42.35
CA ASP A 216 6.97 -5.52 43.27
C ASP A 216 7.83 -4.26 43.13
N ILE A 217 7.35 -3.19 43.75
CA ILE A 217 7.98 -1.87 43.76
C ILE A 217 8.24 -1.49 45.23
N PRO A 218 9.40 -0.90 45.56
CA PRO A 218 9.67 -0.34 46.89
C PRO A 218 8.57 0.63 47.32
N HIS A 219 8.22 0.62 48.61
CA HIS A 219 7.13 1.45 49.11
C HIS A 219 7.38 2.96 48.95
N GLU A 220 8.65 3.40 48.92
CA GLU A 220 9.05 4.78 48.63
C GLU A 220 8.52 5.28 47.27
N HIS A 221 8.46 4.39 46.26
CA HIS A 221 8.05 4.72 44.90
C HIS A 221 6.56 4.45 44.61
N LEU A 222 5.84 3.76 45.51
CA LEU A 222 4.41 3.44 45.34
C LEU A 222 3.51 4.66 45.15
N PRO A 223 3.67 5.81 45.83
CA PRO A 223 2.85 7.01 45.57
C PRO A 223 3.00 7.54 44.13
N SER A 224 4.21 7.50 43.58
CA SER A 224 4.49 7.88 42.19
C SER A 224 3.83 6.89 41.23
N PHE A 225 3.87 5.60 41.56
CA PHE A 225 3.23 4.54 40.79
C PHE A 225 1.68 4.65 40.80
N PHE A 226 1.06 4.91 41.95
CA PHE A 226 -0.38 5.16 42.05
C PHE A 226 -0.80 6.36 41.20
N THR A 227 -0.05 7.46 41.28
CA THR A 227 -0.29 8.64 40.45
C THR A 227 -0.22 8.29 38.95
N ALA A 228 0.75 7.46 38.53
CA ALA A 228 0.84 7.00 37.14
C ALA A 228 -0.37 6.15 36.71
N ILE A 229 -0.88 5.27 37.57
CA ILE A 229 -2.10 4.49 37.29
C ILE A 229 -3.30 5.41 37.07
N LEU A 230 -3.49 6.40 37.95
CA LEU A 230 -4.59 7.36 37.84
C LEU A 230 -4.48 8.23 36.58
N GLN A 231 -3.28 8.69 36.23
CA GLN A 231 -3.03 9.48 35.02
C GLN A 231 -3.34 8.72 33.71
N ILE A 232 -3.16 7.40 33.72
CA ILE A 232 -3.39 6.53 32.54
C ILE A 232 -4.81 5.93 32.55
N GLN A 233 -5.58 6.20 33.61
CA GLN A 233 -6.92 5.65 33.84
C GLN A 233 -6.94 4.11 33.89
N MET A 234 -5.89 3.49 34.44
CA MET A 234 -5.85 2.04 34.69
C MET A 234 -6.44 1.67 36.07
N ASN A 235 -7.37 2.48 36.57
CA ASN A 235 -8.07 2.28 37.82
C ASN A 235 -9.54 1.92 37.59
N GLU A 236 -9.85 1.10 36.58
CA GLU A 236 -11.20 0.54 36.33
C GLU A 236 -11.40 -0.81 37.06
N ASN A 237 -12.65 -1.21 37.28
CA ASN A 237 -13.02 -2.45 37.98
C ASN A 237 -12.45 -3.75 37.38
N ARG A 238 -12.04 -3.73 36.11
CA ARG A 238 -11.46 -4.87 35.40
C ARG A 238 -10.01 -5.14 35.75
N TYR A 239 -9.30 -4.14 36.29
CA TYR A 239 -7.90 -4.30 36.70
C TYR A 239 -7.82 -4.97 38.07
N HIS A 240 -6.89 -5.91 38.19
CA HIS A 240 -6.56 -6.56 39.46
C HIS A 240 -5.07 -6.38 39.76
N TYR A 241 -4.77 -5.59 40.78
CA TYR A 241 -3.42 -5.39 41.29
C TYR A 241 -3.17 -6.24 42.53
N HIS A 242 -2.10 -7.04 42.49
CA HIS A 242 -1.56 -7.68 43.67
C HIS A 242 -0.21 -7.07 44.04
N PHE A 243 -0.15 -6.43 45.21
CA PHE A 243 1.07 -5.86 45.74
C PHE A 243 1.81 -6.89 46.60
N THR A 244 3.10 -7.05 46.35
CA THR A 244 3.99 -7.94 47.12
C THR A 244 4.39 -7.33 48.47
N THR A 245 4.32 -6.00 48.61
CA THR A 245 4.62 -5.31 49.87
C THR A 245 3.62 -5.68 50.97
N PHE A 246 4.12 -5.82 52.19
CA PHE A 246 3.29 -6.08 53.38
C PHE A 246 2.66 -4.81 53.97
N ASP A 247 3.04 -3.64 53.45
CA ASP A 247 2.76 -2.33 54.05
C ASP A 247 1.74 -1.51 53.24
N LEU A 248 0.94 -2.16 52.37
CA LEU A 248 -0.04 -1.46 51.53
C LEU A 248 -1.10 -0.68 52.33
N GLU A 249 -1.43 -1.13 53.55
CA GLU A 249 -2.42 -0.51 54.45
C GLU A 249 -2.00 0.89 54.95
N ILE A 250 -0.73 1.28 54.76
CA ILE A 250 -0.20 2.61 55.13
C ILE A 250 -0.61 3.68 54.11
N PHE A 251 -0.88 3.30 52.85
CA PHE A 251 -1.17 4.23 51.77
C PHE A 251 -2.67 4.56 51.69
N ASP A 252 -2.97 5.81 51.30
CA ASP A 252 -4.32 6.21 50.96
C ASP A 252 -4.71 5.65 49.59
N LEU A 253 -5.77 4.86 49.55
CA LEU A 253 -6.26 4.19 48.34
C LEU A 253 -7.59 4.77 47.86
N GLU A 254 -8.05 5.91 48.39
CA GLU A 254 -9.38 6.46 48.12
C GLU A 254 -9.75 6.57 46.63
N ASP A 255 -8.81 7.02 45.80
CA ASP A 255 -9.01 7.15 44.35
C ASP A 255 -9.25 5.79 43.64
N PHE A 256 -8.78 4.69 44.21
CA PHE A 256 -9.01 3.33 43.70
C PHE A 256 -10.32 2.72 44.21
N MET A 257 -10.89 3.28 45.28
CA MET A 257 -12.10 2.78 45.93
C MET A 257 -13.35 3.14 45.12
N TYR A 258 -13.44 4.39 44.64
CA TYR A 258 -14.59 4.86 43.87
C TYR A 258 -14.82 4.09 42.56
N ASN A 259 -13.76 3.53 41.99
CA ASN A 259 -13.82 2.80 40.72
C ASN A 259 -13.84 1.27 40.87
N GLU A 260 -14.02 0.78 42.11
CA GLU A 260 -14.14 -0.65 42.43
C GLU A 260 -12.98 -1.52 41.89
N VAL A 261 -11.75 -1.00 41.92
CA VAL A 261 -10.55 -1.74 41.48
C VAL A 261 -10.24 -2.89 42.44
N ASN A 262 -9.95 -4.07 41.90
CA ASN A 262 -9.55 -5.20 42.73
C ASN A 262 -8.09 -5.04 43.16
N ILE A 263 -7.87 -4.65 44.41
CA ILE A 263 -6.54 -4.57 45.01
C ILE A 263 -6.41 -5.62 46.11
N THR A 264 -5.38 -6.45 46.01
CA THR A 264 -5.05 -7.47 47.01
C THR A 264 -3.61 -7.36 47.47
N ALA A 265 -3.34 -7.56 48.75
CA ALA A 265 -1.99 -7.58 49.31
C ALA A 265 -1.92 -8.56 50.47
N TYR A 266 -0.70 -8.98 50.83
CA TYR A 266 -0.49 -9.74 52.05
C TYR A 266 -0.14 -8.82 53.21
N ARG A 267 -0.48 -9.24 54.42
CA ARG A 267 -0.06 -8.59 55.68
C ARG A 267 0.51 -9.64 56.62
N ILE A 268 1.63 -9.33 57.25
CA ILE A 268 2.30 -10.24 58.20
C ILE A 268 2.00 -9.92 59.67
N VAL A 269 1.68 -8.66 59.99
CA VAL A 269 1.37 -8.23 61.36
C VAL A 269 -0.12 -8.41 61.64
N ASP A 270 -0.46 -9.21 62.65
CA ASP A 270 -1.83 -9.50 63.04
C ASP A 270 -2.35 -8.41 64.01
N TYR A 271 -2.91 -7.33 63.45
CA TYR A 271 -3.53 -6.26 64.24
C TYR A 271 -4.82 -6.68 64.96
N SER A 272 -5.39 -7.85 64.63
CA SER A 272 -6.56 -8.39 65.33
C SER A 272 -6.20 -9.00 66.69
N ASN A 273 -4.93 -9.34 66.90
CA ASN A 273 -4.44 -9.89 68.16
C ASN A 273 -4.46 -8.82 69.28
N PRO A 274 -5.19 -9.04 70.40
CA PRO A 274 -5.25 -8.09 71.52
C PRO A 274 -3.88 -7.78 72.13
N MET A 275 -2.95 -8.75 72.13
CA MET A 275 -1.60 -8.56 72.66
C MET A 275 -0.84 -7.51 71.85
N ILE A 276 -0.85 -7.64 70.51
CA ILE A 276 -0.19 -6.71 69.58
C ILE A 276 -0.84 -5.32 69.68
N ARG A 277 -2.17 -5.24 69.73
CA ARG A 277 -2.86 -3.96 69.92
C ARG A 277 -2.49 -3.27 71.23
N SER A 278 -2.37 -4.04 72.32
CA SER A 278 -1.92 -3.49 73.61
C SER A 278 -0.47 -3.00 73.54
N MET A 279 0.39 -3.73 72.82
CA MET A 279 1.79 -3.39 72.62
C MET A 279 1.97 -2.12 71.79
N LEU A 280 1.24 -1.96 70.68
CA LEU A 280 1.25 -0.75 69.87
C LEU A 280 0.72 0.45 70.66
N LYS A 281 -0.28 0.23 71.52
CA LYS A 281 -0.80 1.27 72.44
C LYS A 281 0.24 1.67 73.49
N GLU A 282 1.01 0.73 74.04
CA GLU A 282 2.13 1.03 74.94
C GLU A 282 3.26 1.77 74.22
N MET A 283 3.58 1.36 73.00
CA MET A 283 4.58 2.00 72.15
C MET A 283 4.19 3.45 71.85
N SER A 284 2.90 3.71 71.58
CA SER A 284 2.37 5.06 71.35
C SER A 284 2.50 6.00 72.56
N LYS A 285 2.53 5.44 73.77
CA LYS A 285 2.61 6.19 75.03
C LYS A 285 4.03 6.47 75.50
N TYR A 286 5.03 5.79 74.94
CA TYR A 286 6.40 5.83 75.40
C TYR A 286 7.07 7.19 75.14
N HIS A 287 6.87 7.75 73.95
CA HIS A 287 7.28 9.13 73.61
C HIS A 287 6.43 9.63 72.43
N PRO A 288 5.63 10.69 72.56
CA PRO A 288 4.64 11.08 71.56
C PRO A 288 5.24 11.46 70.19
N ASP A 289 6.44 12.06 70.17
CA ASP A 289 7.12 12.43 68.91
C ASP A 289 7.68 11.20 68.18
N ILE A 290 8.30 10.27 68.92
CA ILE A 290 8.82 9.00 68.40
C ILE A 290 7.67 8.08 67.96
N ALA A 291 6.56 8.10 68.71
CA ALA A 291 5.35 7.35 68.39
C ALA A 291 4.68 7.84 67.12
N ARG A 292 4.65 9.16 66.85
CA ARG A 292 4.16 9.72 65.58
C ARG A 292 5.04 9.35 64.39
N GLN A 293 6.35 9.14 64.62
CA GLN A 293 7.30 8.75 63.58
C GLN A 293 7.27 7.25 63.30
N LEU A 294 6.99 6.40 64.30
CA LEU A 294 6.96 4.95 64.13
C LEU A 294 5.57 4.38 63.84
N LEU A 295 4.50 5.07 64.26
CA LEU A 295 3.12 4.65 64.01
C LEU A 295 2.46 5.61 63.03
N HIS A 296 2.09 5.10 61.86
CA HIS A 296 1.36 5.85 60.84
C HIS A 296 -0.11 6.09 61.26
N GLN A 297 -0.82 6.89 60.47
CA GLN A 297 -2.25 7.16 60.66
C GLN A 297 -2.98 5.81 60.83
N ASN A 298 -3.66 5.62 61.98
CA ASN A 298 -4.30 4.37 62.46
C ASN A 298 -3.48 3.41 63.35
N HIS A 299 -2.34 3.83 63.91
CA HIS A 299 -1.51 2.99 64.81
C HIS A 299 -0.92 1.73 64.15
N LEU A 300 -0.63 1.80 62.85
CA LEU A 300 0.01 0.74 62.08
C LEU A 300 1.54 0.86 62.20
N ILE A 301 2.23 -0.28 62.23
CA ILE A 301 3.70 -0.40 62.23
C ILE A 301 4.16 -1.02 60.91
N LYS A 302 5.28 -0.54 60.34
CA LYS A 302 5.87 -1.18 59.15
C LYS A 302 6.29 -2.62 59.44
N ALA A 303 6.18 -3.49 58.44
CA ALA A 303 6.56 -4.88 58.55
C ALA A 303 8.06 -5.04 58.86
N SER A 304 8.94 -4.23 58.27
CA SER A 304 10.39 -4.21 58.54
C SER A 304 10.69 -3.87 60.01
N SER A 305 10.03 -2.85 60.56
CA SER A 305 10.14 -2.48 61.98
C SER A 305 9.63 -3.56 62.92
N ALA A 306 8.53 -4.23 62.58
CA ALA A 306 8.00 -5.37 63.33
C ALA A 306 8.96 -6.58 63.29
N MET A 307 9.59 -6.85 62.15
CA MET A 307 10.62 -7.88 62.01
C MET A 307 11.88 -7.53 62.82
N MET A 308 12.29 -6.26 62.85
CA MET A 308 13.41 -5.81 63.67
C MET A 308 13.10 -5.94 65.16
N PHE A 309 11.86 -5.72 65.57
CA PHE A 309 11.45 -6.00 66.94
C PHE A 309 11.56 -7.50 67.28
N ASP A 310 11.06 -8.36 66.38
CA ASP A 310 11.10 -9.82 66.54
C ASP A 310 12.54 -10.36 66.52
N SER A 311 13.48 -9.71 65.82
CA SER A 311 14.88 -10.17 65.71
C SER A 311 15.60 -10.01 67.05
N VAL A 312 15.44 -8.87 67.72
CA VAL A 312 16.00 -8.65 69.07
C VAL A 312 15.37 -9.63 70.07
N TYR A 313 14.08 -9.92 69.90
CA TYR A 313 13.37 -10.88 70.73
C TYR A 313 13.87 -12.32 70.53
N ALA A 314 14.12 -12.73 69.28
CA ALA A 314 14.72 -14.01 68.93
C ALA A 314 16.10 -14.15 69.57
N PHE A 315 16.96 -13.13 69.40
CA PHE A 315 18.29 -13.12 70.01
C PHE A 315 18.23 -13.23 71.53
N ALA A 316 17.39 -12.44 72.20
CA ALA A 316 17.27 -12.47 73.67
C ALA A 316 16.81 -13.83 74.20
N ARG A 317 15.89 -14.51 73.50
CA ARG A 317 15.46 -15.87 73.85
C ARG A 317 16.55 -16.91 73.60
N GLY A 318 17.24 -16.83 72.46
CA GLY A 318 18.37 -17.71 72.13
C GLY A 318 19.49 -17.57 73.15
N LEU A 319 19.81 -16.33 73.54
CA LEU A 319 20.79 -16.01 74.57
C LEU A 319 20.39 -16.57 75.95
N ASN A 320 19.12 -16.46 76.33
CA ASN A 320 18.61 -17.06 77.57
C ASN A 320 18.75 -18.59 77.55
N GLN A 321 18.45 -19.24 76.42
CA GLN A 321 18.60 -20.70 76.27
C GLN A 321 20.07 -21.13 76.30
N PHE A 322 20.94 -20.35 75.66
CA PHE A 322 22.39 -20.52 75.74
C PHE A 322 22.88 -20.42 77.20
N PHE A 323 22.52 -19.37 77.93
CA PHE A 323 22.94 -19.21 79.33
C PHE A 323 22.39 -20.31 80.24
N LYS A 324 21.14 -20.76 80.05
CA LYS A 324 20.61 -21.91 80.77
C LYS A 324 21.43 -23.18 80.53
N SER A 325 21.87 -23.41 79.29
CA SER A 325 22.71 -24.57 78.97
C SER A 325 24.10 -24.50 79.62
N VAL A 326 24.72 -23.32 79.63
CA VAL A 326 26.02 -23.07 80.27
C VAL A 326 25.88 -23.22 81.79
N HIS A 327 24.79 -22.74 82.39
CA HIS A 327 24.53 -22.89 83.82
C HIS A 327 24.26 -24.34 84.22
N ASN A 328 23.56 -25.10 83.38
CA ASN A 328 23.34 -26.54 83.58
C ASN A 328 24.63 -27.34 83.42
N LEU A 329 25.52 -26.98 82.49
CA LEU A 329 26.85 -27.57 82.35
C LEU A 329 27.75 -27.25 83.56
N ALA A 330 27.65 -26.03 84.10
CA ALA A 330 28.33 -25.65 85.34
C ALA A 330 27.79 -26.40 86.56
N GLU A 331 26.47 -26.64 86.63
CA GLU A 331 25.86 -27.51 87.66
C GLU A 331 26.28 -28.97 87.49
N LEU A 332 26.35 -29.50 86.26
CA LEU A 332 26.80 -30.86 85.96
C LEU A 332 28.28 -31.05 86.33
N HIS A 333 29.14 -30.06 86.07
CA HIS A 333 30.53 -30.07 86.52
C HIS A 333 30.64 -29.93 88.04
N SER A 334 29.82 -29.12 88.70
CA SER A 334 29.80 -29.02 90.17
C SER A 334 29.34 -30.33 90.84
N ALA A 335 28.38 -31.03 90.24
CA ALA A 335 27.91 -32.35 90.69
C ALA A 335 28.95 -33.46 90.45
N ALA A 336 29.67 -33.42 89.32
CA ALA A 336 30.77 -34.34 89.03
C ALA A 336 32.00 -34.12 89.93
N THR A 337 32.25 -32.86 90.36
CA THR A 337 33.36 -32.52 91.27
C THR A 337 33.05 -32.92 92.72
N LEU A 338 31.77 -32.90 93.13
CA LEU A 338 31.34 -33.40 94.46
C LEU A 338 31.56 -34.90 94.66
N THR A 339 31.59 -35.70 93.60
CA THR A 339 31.96 -37.13 93.65
C THR A 339 33.47 -37.37 93.62
N ALA A 340 34.30 -36.37 93.33
CA ALA A 340 35.73 -36.54 93.06
C ALA A 340 36.69 -35.98 94.12
N THR A 341 36.21 -35.37 95.21
CA THR A 341 37.09 -34.82 96.28
C THR A 341 36.70 -35.28 97.68
N MET A 342 36.89 -36.58 97.97
CA MET A 342 37.37 -37.03 99.28
C MET A 342 38.88 -37.24 99.17
N ASN A 343 39.67 -36.17 99.30
CA ASN A 343 40.99 -36.21 99.95
C ASN A 343 41.68 -34.84 99.99
N GLN A 344 42.11 -34.49 101.21
CA GLN A 344 43.11 -33.52 101.62
C GLN A 344 42.94 -32.02 101.30
N SER A 345 42.33 -31.37 102.28
CA SER A 345 42.85 -30.20 103.02
C SER A 345 44.07 -29.45 102.44
N ASN A 346 43.79 -28.39 101.70
CA ASN A 346 44.37 -27.09 102.00
C ASN A 346 43.36 -25.98 101.66
N ARG A 347 42.78 -25.39 102.70
CA ARG A 347 41.87 -24.23 102.60
C ARG A 347 42.70 -22.98 102.39
N GLN A 348 42.66 -22.45 101.17
CA GLN A 348 42.58 -21.00 100.97
C GLN A 348 41.32 -20.70 100.18
N SER A 349 40.40 -20.01 100.85
CA SER A 349 39.20 -19.42 100.30
C SER A 349 39.57 -18.32 99.29
N ALA A 350 39.29 -18.56 98.01
CA ALA A 350 39.13 -17.51 97.02
C ALA A 350 37.93 -17.88 96.11
N SER A 351 36.80 -17.27 96.44
CA SER A 351 35.61 -16.99 95.64
C SER A 351 35.43 -17.70 94.29
N SER A 352 34.33 -18.46 94.24
CA SER A 352 33.49 -18.82 93.08
C SER A 352 33.43 -17.73 92.00
N SER A 353 34.42 -17.71 91.11
CA SER A 353 34.51 -16.84 89.93
C SER A 353 35.02 -17.60 88.70
N SER A 354 35.01 -18.93 88.75
CA SER A 354 35.45 -19.82 87.67
C SER A 354 34.34 -20.18 86.66
N SER A 355 33.10 -19.72 86.86
CA SER A 355 31.99 -19.97 85.93
C SER A 355 31.88 -18.95 84.79
N ILE A 356 32.70 -17.90 84.78
CA ILE A 356 32.53 -16.73 83.90
C ILE A 356 33.76 -16.44 83.02
N THR A 357 34.85 -17.20 83.19
CA THR A 357 36.08 -17.02 82.38
C THR A 357 35.96 -17.56 80.94
N MET A 358 34.83 -18.17 80.56
CA MET A 358 34.59 -18.71 79.20
C MET A 358 33.99 -17.71 78.19
N LEU A 359 33.73 -16.45 78.59
CA LEU A 359 33.25 -15.40 77.67
C LEU A 359 34.33 -14.46 77.13
N ASN A 360 35.60 -14.59 77.53
CA ASN A 360 36.68 -13.64 77.19
C ASN A 360 37.54 -14.03 75.96
N SER A 361 37.02 -14.87 75.05
CA SER A 361 37.67 -15.04 73.74
C SER A 361 37.11 -14.01 72.76
N PHE A 362 37.90 -12.97 72.48
CA PHE A 362 37.50 -11.89 71.58
C PHE A 362 37.79 -12.28 70.13
N ALA A 363 36.80 -12.09 69.25
CA ALA A 363 37.00 -12.21 67.82
C ALA A 363 37.83 -11.04 67.28
N SER A 364 38.67 -11.28 66.28
CA SER A 364 39.51 -10.25 65.66
C SER A 364 39.47 -10.35 64.15
N CYS A 365 39.08 -9.26 63.49
CA CYS A 365 39.09 -9.16 62.03
C CYS A 365 40.50 -9.20 61.42
N SER A 366 41.52 -8.73 62.13
CA SER A 366 42.88 -8.64 61.56
C SER A 366 43.59 -10.00 61.52
N ASN A 367 43.24 -10.89 62.45
CA ASN A 367 43.87 -12.19 62.63
C ASN A 367 42.93 -13.35 62.27
N GLU A 368 41.73 -13.05 61.75
CA GLU A 368 40.68 -14.01 61.37
C GLU A 368 40.35 -15.01 62.49
N THR A 369 40.40 -14.57 63.75
CA THR A 369 40.10 -15.43 64.89
C THR A 369 38.61 -15.39 65.18
N ALA A 370 37.93 -16.51 64.93
CA ALA A 370 36.50 -16.68 65.17
C ALA A 370 36.14 -16.77 66.67
N TRP A 371 34.88 -16.51 66.99
CA TRP A 371 34.36 -16.61 68.35
C TRP A 371 33.94 -18.05 68.68
N ASN A 372 34.65 -18.69 69.63
CA ASN A 372 34.44 -20.10 69.99
C ASN A 372 33.01 -20.48 70.38
N ASN A 373 32.21 -19.55 70.91
CA ASN A 373 30.82 -19.80 71.33
C ASN A 373 29.78 -19.34 70.30
N GLY A 374 30.23 -18.81 69.17
CA GLY A 374 29.38 -18.31 68.10
C GLY A 374 28.42 -19.36 67.55
N LEU A 375 28.97 -20.54 67.22
CA LEU A 375 28.20 -21.63 66.59
C LEU A 375 27.14 -22.19 67.54
N THR A 376 27.46 -22.29 68.82
CA THR A 376 26.50 -22.77 69.83
C THR A 376 25.37 -21.78 70.03
N LEU A 377 25.66 -20.47 70.10
CA LEU A 377 24.63 -19.44 70.17
C LEU A 377 23.75 -19.43 68.90
N TYR A 378 24.35 -19.52 67.72
CA TYR A 378 23.63 -19.60 66.45
C TYR A 378 22.63 -20.76 66.42
N ASN A 379 23.08 -21.98 66.77
CA ASN A 379 22.22 -23.17 66.81
C ASN A 379 21.06 -23.03 67.80
N TYR A 380 21.28 -22.32 68.93
CA TYR A 380 20.20 -22.03 69.86
C TYR A 380 19.20 -21.04 69.27
N ILE A 381 19.61 -20.07 68.47
CA ILE A 381 18.68 -19.13 67.82
C ILE A 381 17.94 -19.83 66.67
N ASP A 382 18.61 -20.65 65.84
CA ASP A 382 17.98 -21.38 64.72
C ASP A 382 16.92 -22.39 65.19
N SER A 383 17.12 -23.02 66.36
CA SER A 383 16.15 -23.95 66.94
C SER A 383 14.98 -23.30 67.68
N LEU A 384 14.91 -21.96 67.74
CA LEU A 384 13.83 -21.26 68.44
C LEU A 384 12.49 -21.39 67.69
N SER A 385 11.44 -21.56 68.48
CA SER A 385 10.06 -21.36 68.06
C SER A 385 9.38 -20.39 69.03
N PHE A 386 8.91 -19.25 68.54
CA PHE A 386 8.20 -18.27 69.34
C PHE A 386 7.10 -17.55 68.54
N HIS A 387 6.27 -16.79 69.25
CA HIS A 387 5.25 -15.94 68.63
C HIS A 387 5.67 -14.47 68.81
N GLY A 388 5.98 -13.81 67.69
CA GLY A 388 6.36 -12.41 67.62
C GLY A 388 5.21 -11.50 67.16
N MET A 389 5.52 -10.24 66.84
CA MET A 389 4.59 -9.33 66.18
C MET A 389 4.18 -9.82 64.79
N THR A 390 5.09 -10.50 64.10
CA THR A 390 4.87 -11.08 62.76
C THR A 390 4.25 -12.47 62.80
N GLY A 391 3.68 -12.90 63.94
CA GLY A 391 3.05 -14.20 64.12
C GLY A 391 4.03 -15.29 64.56
N PRO A 392 3.77 -16.58 64.24
CA PRO A 392 4.71 -17.66 64.59
C PRO A 392 6.01 -17.51 63.81
N VAL A 393 7.14 -17.65 64.51
CA VAL A 393 8.50 -17.60 63.96
C VAL A 393 9.19 -18.92 64.32
N MET A 394 9.70 -19.60 63.29
CA MET A 394 10.51 -20.82 63.39
C MET A 394 11.53 -20.77 62.26
N PHE A 395 12.79 -21.06 62.58
CA PHE A 395 13.87 -21.09 61.61
C PHE A 395 14.24 -22.53 61.22
N LYS A 396 14.85 -22.65 60.06
CA LYS A 396 15.52 -23.86 59.59
C LYS A 396 16.71 -23.40 58.75
N GLU A 397 17.92 -23.69 59.19
CA GLU A 397 19.15 -23.28 58.49
C GLU A 397 19.21 -21.75 58.27
N GLY A 398 18.80 -20.98 59.29
CA GLY A 398 18.83 -19.50 59.24
C GLY A 398 17.67 -18.87 58.47
N ILE A 399 16.82 -19.64 57.79
CA ILE A 399 15.67 -19.15 57.03
C ILE A 399 14.38 -19.36 57.81
N ARG A 400 13.50 -18.36 57.82
CA ARG A 400 12.17 -18.47 58.43
C ARG A 400 11.29 -19.48 57.65
N HIS A 401 11.04 -20.63 58.27
CA HIS A 401 10.29 -21.74 57.66
C HIS A 401 8.78 -21.68 57.97
N ASN A 402 8.38 -21.30 59.18
CA ASN A 402 6.95 -21.21 59.53
C ASN A 402 6.47 -19.76 59.47
N MET A 403 5.48 -19.48 58.61
CA MET A 403 4.89 -18.15 58.47
C MET A 403 3.39 -18.23 58.18
N ARG A 404 2.67 -17.21 58.67
CA ARG A 404 1.25 -16.97 58.42
C ARG A 404 1.13 -15.58 57.80
N MET A 405 0.45 -15.47 56.67
CA MET A 405 0.20 -14.20 56.00
C MET A 405 -1.30 -14.00 55.82
N GLU A 406 -1.82 -12.83 56.18
CA GLU A 406 -3.22 -12.47 55.99
C GLU A 406 -3.41 -11.89 54.60
N LEU A 407 -4.39 -12.41 53.85
CA LEU A 407 -4.77 -11.85 52.55
C LEU A 407 -5.75 -10.70 52.78
N LEU A 408 -5.37 -9.51 52.34
CA LEU A 408 -6.20 -8.31 52.34
C LEU A 408 -6.81 -8.07 50.96
N LYS A 409 -8.04 -7.58 50.94
CA LYS A 409 -8.71 -7.09 49.73
C LYS A 409 -9.34 -5.73 50.00
N LEU A 410 -9.26 -4.82 49.02
CA LEU A 410 -9.88 -3.51 49.09
C LEU A 410 -11.42 -3.63 48.97
N ARG A 411 -12.16 -3.17 49.98
CA ARG A 411 -13.64 -3.19 50.03
C ARG A 411 -14.19 -2.09 50.94
N ASN A 412 -15.35 -1.50 50.61
CA ASN A 412 -16.09 -0.59 51.51
C ASN A 412 -15.21 0.48 52.17
N PHE A 413 -14.39 1.14 51.36
CA PHE A 413 -13.48 2.22 51.77
C PHE A 413 -12.27 1.81 52.62
N ARG A 414 -11.96 0.51 52.79
CA ARG A 414 -10.78 0.02 53.55
C ARG A 414 -10.22 -1.31 53.02
N LEU A 415 -8.98 -1.63 53.36
CA LEU A 415 -8.42 -2.98 53.17
C LEU A 415 -8.96 -3.91 54.26
N GLU A 416 -9.76 -4.90 53.88
CA GLU A 416 -10.33 -5.89 54.80
C GLU A 416 -9.63 -7.24 54.65
N LYS A 417 -9.50 -7.97 55.76
CA LYS A 417 -8.99 -9.33 55.76
C LYS A 417 -10.01 -10.30 55.16
N VAL A 418 -9.61 -11.02 54.12
CA VAL A 418 -10.47 -11.97 53.38
C VAL A 418 -9.98 -13.42 53.42
N GLY A 419 -8.75 -13.66 53.86
CA GLY A 419 -8.21 -15.01 54.02
C GLY A 419 -6.86 -15.04 54.73
N GLU A 420 -6.32 -16.25 54.87
CA GLU A 420 -5.03 -16.53 55.50
C GLU A 420 -4.27 -17.60 54.72
N PHE A 421 -2.98 -17.36 54.52
CA PHE A 421 -2.05 -18.31 53.90
C PHE A 421 -1.13 -18.92 54.95
N PHE A 422 -1.04 -20.25 54.94
CA PHE A 422 -0.10 -21.01 55.77
C PHE A 422 0.95 -21.69 54.89
N TYR A 423 2.22 -21.36 55.10
CA TYR A 423 3.31 -21.94 54.31
C TYR A 423 3.45 -23.46 54.52
N SER A 424 3.31 -23.94 55.77
CA SER A 424 3.51 -25.36 56.13
C SER A 424 2.68 -26.33 55.30
N ASN A 425 1.46 -25.95 54.91
CA ASN A 425 0.55 -26.78 54.14
C ASN A 425 0.34 -26.26 52.71
N SER A 426 0.96 -25.14 52.32
CA SER A 426 0.66 -24.42 51.06
C SER A 426 -0.84 -24.19 50.83
N LEU A 427 -1.59 -23.90 51.90
CA LEU A 427 -3.05 -23.72 51.85
C LEU A 427 -3.41 -22.25 52.05
N LEU A 428 -4.27 -21.75 51.17
CA LEU A 428 -4.96 -20.46 51.30
C LEU A 428 -6.38 -20.74 51.82
N ASN A 429 -6.63 -20.40 53.08
CA ASN A 429 -7.95 -20.51 53.69
C ASN A 429 -8.69 -19.17 53.58
N ILE A 430 -9.83 -19.15 52.91
CA ILE A 430 -10.58 -17.92 52.64
C ILE A 430 -11.72 -17.81 53.63
N THR A 431 -11.67 -16.79 54.47
CA THR A 431 -12.67 -16.54 55.52
C THR A 431 -13.93 -15.91 54.94
N ASN A 432 -13.81 -15.09 53.90
CA ASN A 432 -14.92 -14.35 53.31
C ASN A 432 -14.98 -14.57 51.79
N MET A 433 -15.64 -15.66 51.37
CA MET A 433 -15.80 -16.00 49.95
C MET A 433 -16.71 -14.99 49.21
N ASP A 434 -17.67 -14.40 49.91
CA ASP A 434 -18.56 -13.35 49.38
C ASP A 434 -17.80 -12.08 48.97
N ALA A 435 -16.60 -11.86 49.53
CA ALA A 435 -15.74 -10.75 49.10
C ALA A 435 -15.19 -10.94 47.68
N PHE A 436 -15.19 -12.16 47.14
CA PHE A 436 -14.72 -12.50 45.79
C PHE A 436 -15.85 -12.78 44.79
N LEU A 437 -17.09 -12.99 45.26
CA LEU A 437 -18.25 -13.26 44.42
C LEU A 437 -18.99 -11.95 44.05
N THR A 438 -18.65 -11.36 42.91
CA THR A 438 -19.29 -10.15 42.34
C THR A 438 -20.70 -10.38 41.78
N SER A 439 -21.45 -11.35 42.31
CA SER A 439 -22.77 -11.73 41.80
C SER A 439 -23.79 -11.77 42.93
N LYS A 440 -24.43 -10.62 43.19
CA LYS A 440 -25.85 -10.65 43.57
C LYS A 440 -26.63 -11.18 42.36
N GLN A 441 -26.75 -12.50 42.26
CA GLN A 441 -27.69 -13.16 41.37
C GLN A 441 -29.10 -12.78 41.84
N ARG A 442 -29.65 -11.71 41.26
CA ARG A 442 -31.10 -11.50 41.23
C ARG A 442 -31.61 -12.38 40.09
N ASN A 443 -32.46 -13.36 40.37
CA ASN A 443 -33.24 -14.05 39.33
C ASN A 443 -34.18 -13.03 38.68
N VAL A 444 -33.67 -12.27 37.70
CA VAL A 444 -34.46 -11.29 36.93
C VAL A 444 -34.92 -11.97 35.65
N THR A 445 -36.21 -11.85 35.34
CA THR A 445 -36.79 -12.25 34.05
C THR A 445 -36.97 -11.00 33.19
N LEU A 446 -36.32 -10.95 32.03
CA LEU A 446 -36.38 -9.83 31.09
C LEU A 446 -37.41 -10.11 29.99
N ARG A 447 -38.26 -9.12 29.68
CA ARG A 447 -39.18 -9.17 28.52
C ARG A 447 -38.44 -8.73 27.27
N VAL A 448 -38.28 -9.63 26.31
CA VAL A 448 -37.50 -9.41 25.10
C VAL A 448 -38.43 -9.35 23.89
N THR A 449 -38.46 -8.21 23.21
CA THR A 449 -39.20 -8.05 21.95
C THR A 449 -38.31 -8.31 20.74
N THR A 450 -38.90 -8.80 19.65
CA THR A 450 -38.18 -9.14 18.42
C THR A 450 -39.03 -8.99 17.14
N VAL A 451 -38.36 -8.93 15.98
CA VAL A 451 -38.95 -9.02 14.64
C VAL A 451 -38.52 -10.33 13.97
N LYS A 452 -39.43 -10.96 13.21
CA LYS A 452 -39.15 -12.15 12.40
C LYS A 452 -38.30 -11.79 11.17
N MET A 453 -37.10 -12.38 11.05
CA MET A 453 -36.23 -12.21 9.88
C MET A 453 -35.25 -13.38 9.77
N GLU A 454 -35.25 -14.10 8.65
CA GLU A 454 -34.30 -15.20 8.41
C GLU A 454 -32.93 -14.66 7.97
N PRO A 455 -31.80 -15.18 8.50
CA PRO A 455 -31.63 -16.29 9.46
C PRO A 455 -31.61 -15.88 10.94
N TYR A 456 -31.80 -14.61 11.24
CA TYR A 456 -31.67 -14.08 12.59
C TYR A 456 -32.65 -14.72 13.56
N ILE A 457 -33.93 -14.78 13.17
CA ILE A 457 -35.05 -15.27 13.99
C ILE A 457 -36.14 -15.84 13.07
N ARG A 458 -36.45 -17.12 13.25
CA ARG A 458 -37.53 -17.85 12.59
C ARG A 458 -38.33 -18.66 13.61
N ARG A 459 -39.62 -18.85 13.32
CA ARG A 459 -40.49 -19.69 14.15
C ARG A 459 -40.20 -21.16 13.84
N MET A 460 -39.97 -21.96 14.87
CA MET A 460 -39.81 -23.41 14.73
C MET A 460 -41.16 -24.01 14.30
N ARG A 461 -41.18 -24.74 13.18
CA ARG A 461 -42.38 -25.51 12.80
C ARG A 461 -42.40 -26.78 13.65
N SER A 462 -43.43 -26.93 14.49
CA SER A 462 -43.67 -28.18 15.22
C SER A 462 -43.88 -29.30 14.21
N SER A 463 -42.91 -30.21 14.11
CA SER A 463 -43.02 -31.41 13.29
C SER A 463 -44.01 -32.38 13.96
N ASN A 464 -44.97 -32.84 13.17
CA ASN A 464 -46.08 -33.71 13.54
C ASN A 464 -45.72 -34.99 14.33
N LYS A 465 -46.62 -35.34 15.27
CA LYS A 465 -46.87 -36.64 15.97
C LYS A 465 -45.84 -37.02 17.06
N SER A 466 -46.23 -37.38 18.28
CA SER A 466 -47.38 -38.21 18.69
C SER A 466 -48.13 -37.71 19.92
N PHE A 467 -49.45 -37.90 19.83
CA PHE A 467 -50.48 -37.91 20.85
C PHE A 467 -50.05 -38.40 22.24
N GLU A 468 -50.07 -37.51 23.24
CA GLU A 468 -50.55 -37.79 24.59
C GLU A 468 -51.15 -36.51 25.18
N LEU A 469 -52.42 -36.59 25.59
CA LEU A 469 -53.20 -35.49 26.15
C LEU A 469 -52.59 -35.04 27.50
N LYS A 470 -52.19 -33.76 27.57
CA LYS A 470 -52.32 -32.94 28.78
C LYS A 470 -53.03 -31.63 28.41
N PRO A 471 -54.05 -31.19 29.16
CA PRO A 471 -54.88 -30.05 28.78
C PRO A 471 -54.24 -28.70 29.16
N LEU A 472 -54.52 -27.70 28.33
CA LEU A 472 -54.43 -26.25 28.59
C LEU A 472 -53.16 -25.73 29.29
N GLN A 473 -52.09 -25.56 28.54
CA GLN A 473 -51.14 -24.46 28.73
C GLN A 473 -50.74 -23.91 27.36
N MET A 474 -50.75 -22.57 27.23
CA MET A 474 -50.32 -21.78 26.07
C MET A 474 -49.29 -22.50 25.21
N GLU A 475 -49.56 -22.68 23.91
CA GLU A 475 -48.56 -23.13 22.95
C GLU A 475 -47.35 -22.19 23.04
N THR A 476 -46.27 -22.65 23.68
CA THR A 476 -45.02 -21.90 23.77
C THR A 476 -44.38 -21.92 22.38
N ILE A 477 -44.59 -20.84 21.63
CA ILE A 477 -43.97 -20.64 20.31
C ILE A 477 -42.46 -20.67 20.51
N ARG A 478 -41.78 -21.69 19.99
CA ARG A 478 -40.31 -21.78 20.02
C ARG A 478 -39.73 -21.03 18.82
N TYR A 479 -38.78 -20.14 19.09
CA TYR A 479 -38.01 -19.42 18.08
C TYR A 479 -36.62 -20.06 17.95
N GLU A 480 -36.07 -20.06 16.74
CA GLU A 480 -34.70 -20.47 16.45
C GLU A 480 -34.05 -19.41 15.55
N GLY A 481 -32.74 -19.23 15.64
CA GLY A 481 -32.00 -18.29 14.79
C GLY A 481 -30.74 -17.76 15.46
N TYR A 482 -29.94 -16.99 14.71
CA TYR A 482 -28.70 -16.40 15.20
C TYR A 482 -28.91 -15.56 16.48
N CYS A 483 -29.93 -14.69 16.50
CA CYS A 483 -30.18 -13.83 17.65
C CYS A 483 -30.69 -14.63 18.86
N ILE A 484 -31.31 -15.79 18.65
CA ILE A 484 -31.79 -16.67 19.73
C ILE A 484 -30.61 -17.38 20.40
N ASP A 485 -29.69 -17.93 19.61
CA ASP A 485 -28.47 -18.55 20.12
C ASP A 485 -27.61 -17.51 20.86
N LEU A 486 -27.51 -16.29 20.31
CA LEU A 486 -26.84 -15.16 20.95
C LEU A 486 -27.48 -14.80 22.31
N LEU A 487 -28.80 -14.65 22.36
CA LEU A 487 -29.53 -14.34 23.59
C LEU A 487 -29.40 -15.46 24.63
N SER A 488 -29.32 -16.72 24.20
CA SER A 488 -29.10 -17.84 25.09
C SER A 488 -27.68 -17.82 25.70
N ALA A 489 -26.66 -17.45 24.93
CA ALA A 489 -25.28 -17.34 25.41
C ALA A 489 -25.12 -16.16 26.39
N ILE A 490 -25.51 -14.96 25.94
CA ILE A 490 -26.34 -13.99 26.66
C ILE A 490 -26.71 -14.28 28.13
N ALA A 491 -27.90 -14.84 28.24
CA ALA A 491 -28.59 -15.22 29.46
C ALA A 491 -27.77 -16.21 30.31
N LYS A 492 -27.04 -17.14 29.69
CA LYS A 492 -26.20 -18.10 30.40
C LYS A 492 -25.01 -17.44 31.10
N ASN A 493 -24.37 -16.46 30.47
CA ASN A 493 -23.22 -15.75 31.04
C ASN A 493 -23.63 -14.80 32.17
N LEU A 494 -24.76 -14.10 32.02
CA LEU A 494 -25.23 -13.10 32.98
C LEU A 494 -26.23 -13.65 34.02
N GLY A 495 -26.73 -14.88 33.83
CA GLY A 495 -27.61 -15.58 34.80
C GLY A 495 -29.04 -15.03 34.89
N PHE A 496 -29.57 -14.40 33.83
CA PHE A 496 -30.97 -13.94 33.79
C PHE A 496 -31.86 -14.90 32.99
N THR A 497 -33.17 -14.87 33.26
CA THR A 497 -34.18 -15.57 32.43
C THR A 497 -34.86 -14.57 31.50
N TYR A 498 -35.46 -15.02 30.40
CA TYR A 498 -36.12 -14.12 29.46
C TYR A 498 -37.40 -14.71 28.89
N GLU A 499 -38.34 -13.83 28.55
CA GLU A 499 -39.57 -14.13 27.82
C GLU A 499 -39.51 -13.42 26.46
N LEU A 500 -39.59 -14.18 25.37
CA LEU A 500 -39.45 -13.66 24.01
C LEU A 500 -40.82 -13.56 23.33
N TYR A 501 -41.13 -12.41 22.75
CA TYR A 501 -42.31 -12.20 21.93
C TYR A 501 -42.03 -11.35 20.68
N GLU A 502 -42.88 -11.48 19.68
CA GLU A 502 -42.76 -10.73 18.41
C GLU A 502 -43.56 -9.43 18.49
N VAL A 503 -42.98 -8.33 17.99
CA VAL A 503 -43.62 -7.01 17.95
C VAL A 503 -44.90 -7.03 17.09
N GLU A 504 -45.96 -6.36 17.55
CA GLU A 504 -47.30 -6.42 16.93
C GLU A 504 -47.34 -5.92 15.48
N ASP A 505 -46.57 -4.87 15.16
CA ASP A 505 -46.57 -4.24 13.83
C ASP A 505 -45.55 -4.86 12.84
N GLY A 506 -44.70 -5.77 13.32
CA GLY A 506 -43.63 -6.41 12.55
C GLY A 506 -42.53 -5.47 12.04
N ARG A 507 -42.38 -4.25 12.60
CA ARG A 507 -41.42 -3.24 12.13
C ARG A 507 -40.27 -3.05 13.12
N PHE A 508 -39.10 -2.68 12.60
CA PHE A 508 -37.93 -2.35 13.44
C PHE A 508 -38.09 -1.04 14.23
N GLY A 509 -38.85 -0.09 13.68
CA GLY A 509 -39.06 1.23 14.25
C GLY A 509 -38.31 2.33 13.52
N ALA A 510 -39.10 3.24 12.94
CA ALA A 510 -38.66 4.48 12.32
C ALA A 510 -39.57 5.60 12.82
N LEU A 511 -39.08 6.84 12.72
CA LEU A 511 -39.87 8.02 13.05
C LEU A 511 -40.83 8.29 11.88
N ASP A 512 -42.12 8.37 12.18
CA ASP A 512 -43.11 8.83 11.21
C ASP A 512 -43.13 10.36 11.18
N GLU A 513 -42.82 10.95 10.03
CA GLU A 513 -42.72 12.42 9.86
C GLU A 513 -44.08 13.12 9.94
N GLN A 514 -45.19 12.41 9.69
CA GLN A 514 -46.53 13.01 9.74
C GLN A 514 -47.09 13.07 11.16
N THR A 515 -46.79 12.08 11.99
CA THR A 515 -47.31 11.97 13.36
C THR A 515 -46.29 12.36 14.43
N GLY A 516 -45.00 12.34 14.10
CA GLY A 516 -43.91 12.55 15.05
C GLY A 516 -43.71 11.37 16.02
N GLU A 517 -44.43 10.26 15.83
CA GLU A 517 -44.34 9.09 16.69
C GLU A 517 -43.39 8.02 16.14
N TRP A 518 -42.77 7.28 17.07
CA TRP A 518 -42.01 6.07 16.74
C TRP A 518 -42.95 4.87 16.68
N HIS A 519 -42.65 3.91 15.80
CA HIS A 519 -43.31 2.61 15.73
C HIS A 519 -42.32 1.46 16.00
N GLY A 520 -42.74 0.20 15.88
CA GLY A 520 -41.89 -0.98 15.96
C GLY A 520 -41.20 -1.23 17.31
N LEU A 521 -40.09 -1.97 17.26
CA LEU A 521 -39.27 -2.32 18.43
C LEU A 521 -38.84 -1.08 19.24
N VAL A 522 -38.55 0.03 18.57
CA VAL A 522 -38.14 1.29 19.22
C VAL A 522 -39.27 1.82 20.09
N ARG A 523 -40.54 1.78 19.62
CA ARG A 523 -41.68 2.27 20.40
C ARG A 523 -41.93 1.43 21.65
N GLU A 524 -41.82 0.11 21.56
CA GLU A 524 -42.02 -0.78 22.73
C GLU A 524 -41.00 -0.55 23.85
N LEU A 525 -39.76 -0.17 23.51
CA LEU A 525 -38.73 0.21 24.47
C LEU A 525 -38.99 1.58 25.09
N ILE A 526 -39.45 2.57 24.30
CA ILE A 526 -39.86 3.89 24.80
C ILE A 526 -41.04 3.76 25.77
N ASP A 527 -42.03 2.95 25.39
CA ASP A 527 -43.25 2.70 26.17
C ASP A 527 -43.01 1.74 27.37
N LYS A 528 -41.78 1.23 27.54
CA LYS A 528 -41.39 0.26 28.58
C LYS A 528 -42.21 -1.04 28.61
N ARG A 529 -42.75 -1.44 27.46
CA ARG A 529 -43.41 -2.74 27.26
C ARG A 529 -42.40 -3.88 27.16
N ALA A 530 -41.24 -3.60 26.55
CA ALA A 530 -40.09 -4.49 26.51
C ALA A 530 -38.93 -3.93 27.33
N ASP A 531 -38.13 -4.82 27.92
CA ASP A 531 -36.91 -4.46 28.64
C ASP A 531 -35.68 -4.50 27.72
N LEU A 532 -35.74 -5.37 26.71
CA LEU A 532 -34.71 -5.57 25.69
C LEU A 532 -35.36 -5.76 24.32
N ALA A 533 -34.76 -5.24 23.27
CA ALA A 533 -35.12 -5.59 21.90
C ALA A 533 -33.92 -6.27 21.22
N ILE A 534 -34.13 -7.49 20.74
CA ILE A 534 -33.12 -8.26 20.03
C ILE A 534 -33.55 -8.54 18.59
N GLY A 535 -32.60 -8.44 17.68
CA GLY A 535 -32.82 -8.65 16.26
C GLY A 535 -31.75 -7.92 15.45
N PRO A 536 -31.81 -7.99 14.11
CA PRO A 536 -30.92 -7.24 13.21
C PRO A 536 -31.30 -5.74 13.21
N LEU A 537 -31.16 -5.08 14.36
CA LEU A 537 -31.49 -3.68 14.55
C LEU A 537 -30.25 -2.81 14.35
N THR A 538 -30.22 -2.08 13.24
CA THR A 538 -29.12 -1.15 12.92
C THR A 538 -29.06 -0.02 13.95
N ILE A 539 -27.87 0.19 14.54
CA ILE A 539 -27.59 1.37 15.38
C ILE A 539 -27.59 2.61 14.48
N SER A 540 -28.40 3.61 14.82
CA SER A 540 -28.50 4.86 14.06
C SER A 540 -28.68 6.03 15.02
N TYR A 541 -28.19 7.21 14.64
CA TYR A 541 -28.27 8.43 15.45
C TYR A 541 -29.71 8.74 15.92
N ALA A 542 -30.69 8.63 15.01
CA ALA A 542 -32.09 8.90 15.34
C ALA A 542 -32.64 7.95 16.43
N ARG A 543 -32.22 6.67 16.41
CA ARG A 543 -32.64 5.67 17.41
C ARG A 543 -31.88 5.83 18.73
N GLU A 544 -30.58 6.08 18.68
CA GLU A 544 -29.73 6.26 19.88
C GLU A 544 -30.16 7.47 20.73
N ASN A 545 -30.78 8.47 20.11
CA ASN A 545 -31.34 9.61 20.82
C ASN A 545 -32.57 9.28 21.70
N VAL A 546 -33.23 8.12 21.48
CA VAL A 546 -34.47 7.74 22.20
C VAL A 546 -34.35 6.43 22.97
N ILE A 547 -33.41 5.56 22.61
CA ILE A 547 -33.13 4.27 23.25
C ILE A 547 -31.62 4.02 23.29
N ASP A 548 -31.16 3.20 24.23
CA ASP A 548 -29.74 2.89 24.38
C ASP A 548 -29.36 1.60 23.63
N PHE A 549 -28.17 1.55 23.04
CA PHE A 549 -27.64 0.36 22.38
C PHE A 549 -26.44 -0.23 23.12
N THR A 550 -26.32 -1.55 23.06
CA THR A 550 -25.07 -2.23 23.43
C THR A 550 -23.97 -1.96 22.41
N LYS A 551 -22.73 -2.36 22.72
CA LYS A 551 -21.71 -2.51 21.68
C LYS A 551 -22.22 -3.44 20.56
N PRO A 552 -21.88 -3.15 19.29
CA PRO A 552 -22.40 -3.92 18.17
C PRO A 552 -21.88 -5.35 18.25
N TYR A 553 -22.77 -6.34 18.14
CA TYR A 553 -22.39 -7.75 18.13
C TYR A 553 -21.99 -8.24 16.72
N MET A 554 -22.31 -7.45 15.69
CA MET A 554 -22.00 -7.75 14.30
C MET A 554 -21.80 -6.45 13.52
N ASN A 555 -20.64 -6.29 12.90
CA ASN A 555 -20.31 -5.15 12.03
C ASN A 555 -20.74 -5.46 10.59
N LEU A 556 -21.28 -4.46 9.90
CA LEU A 556 -21.81 -4.57 8.55
C LEU A 556 -21.78 -3.21 7.85
N GLY A 557 -22.10 -3.20 6.57
CA GLY A 557 -22.34 -1.95 5.84
C GLY A 557 -23.32 -2.18 4.71
N ILE A 558 -23.70 -1.10 4.02
CA ILE A 558 -24.48 -1.20 2.79
C ILE A 558 -23.55 -1.75 1.71
N GLY A 559 -23.96 -2.84 1.07
CA GLY A 559 -23.33 -3.41 -0.12
C GLY A 559 -24.29 -3.40 -1.31
N ILE A 560 -23.73 -3.72 -2.49
CA ILE A 560 -24.50 -3.85 -3.72
C ILE A 560 -24.68 -5.34 -4.03
N LEU A 561 -25.93 -5.82 -4.00
CA LEU A 561 -26.28 -7.13 -4.53
C LEU A 561 -26.51 -7.01 -6.04
N PHE A 562 -25.79 -7.83 -6.80
CA PHE A 562 -25.95 -7.91 -8.24
C PHE A 562 -25.97 -9.36 -8.73
N LYS A 563 -26.42 -9.56 -9.97
CA LYS A 563 -26.36 -10.86 -10.63
C LYS A 563 -24.91 -11.16 -10.99
N MET A 564 -24.50 -12.42 -10.82
CA MET A 564 -23.16 -12.86 -11.19
C MET A 564 -22.89 -12.53 -12.67
N PRO A 565 -21.81 -11.78 -12.97
CA PRO A 565 -21.48 -11.36 -14.33
C PRO A 565 -21.16 -12.57 -15.20
N THR A 566 -21.72 -12.59 -16.41
CA THR A 566 -21.42 -13.60 -17.44
C THR A 566 -20.10 -13.28 -18.14
N HIS A 567 -19.40 -14.30 -18.64
CA HIS A 567 -18.20 -14.14 -19.46
C HIS A 567 -18.45 -13.14 -20.60
N ALA A 568 -17.45 -12.29 -20.87
CA ALA A 568 -17.55 -11.32 -21.95
C ALA A 568 -17.82 -12.06 -23.28
N PRO A 569 -18.78 -11.59 -24.10
CA PRO A 569 -19.07 -12.25 -25.36
C PRO A 569 -17.83 -12.24 -26.25
N THR A 570 -17.54 -13.38 -26.88
CA THR A 570 -16.37 -13.56 -27.73
C THR A 570 -16.46 -12.62 -28.93
N ARG A 571 -15.45 -11.76 -29.11
CA ARG A 571 -15.38 -10.83 -30.24
C ARG A 571 -14.75 -11.53 -31.44
N LEU A 572 -15.29 -11.32 -32.65
CA LEU A 572 -14.74 -11.93 -33.88
C LEU A 572 -13.24 -11.63 -34.10
N PHE A 573 -12.76 -10.45 -33.70
CA PHE A 573 -11.35 -10.04 -33.80
C PHE A 573 -10.53 -10.30 -32.53
N SER A 574 -10.94 -11.26 -31.68
CA SER A 574 -10.22 -11.57 -30.43
C SER A 574 -8.78 -12.04 -30.64
N PHE A 575 -8.39 -12.50 -31.83
CA PHE A 575 -6.99 -12.85 -32.12
C PHE A 575 -6.08 -11.62 -32.25
N MET A 576 -6.61 -10.41 -32.45
CA MET A 576 -5.83 -9.17 -32.54
C MET A 576 -5.58 -8.51 -31.17
N SER A 577 -6.35 -8.88 -30.13
CA SER A 577 -6.25 -8.29 -28.78
C SER A 577 -4.96 -8.57 -27.98
N PRO A 578 -4.13 -9.61 -28.25
CA PRO A 578 -2.88 -9.82 -27.51
C PRO A 578 -1.84 -8.69 -27.64
N LEU A 579 -1.99 -7.83 -28.66
CA LEU A 579 -1.20 -6.62 -28.85
C LEU A 579 -2.15 -5.41 -28.91
N ALA A 580 -1.74 -4.30 -28.31
CA ALA A 580 -2.49 -3.05 -28.40
C ALA A 580 -2.59 -2.57 -29.85
N VAL A 581 -3.69 -1.88 -30.18
CA VAL A 581 -3.92 -1.33 -31.53
C VAL A 581 -2.78 -0.38 -31.94
N ASP A 582 -2.20 0.35 -30.99
CA ASP A 582 -1.06 1.24 -31.24
C ASP A 582 0.17 0.48 -31.76
N ILE A 583 0.43 -0.72 -31.22
CA ILE A 583 1.54 -1.57 -31.67
C ILE A 583 1.30 -2.02 -33.12
N TRP A 584 0.06 -2.37 -33.47
CA TRP A 584 -0.29 -2.71 -34.85
C TRP A 584 -0.05 -1.56 -35.82
N LEU A 585 -0.36 -0.32 -35.43
CA LEU A 585 -0.05 0.86 -36.23
C LEU A 585 1.46 1.06 -36.40
N TYR A 586 2.25 0.85 -35.33
CA TYR A 586 3.71 0.89 -35.42
C TYR A 586 4.29 -0.21 -36.32
N VAL A 587 3.71 -1.41 -36.32
CA VAL A 587 4.13 -2.50 -37.23
C VAL A 587 3.87 -2.13 -38.69
N VAL A 588 2.71 -1.53 -39.01
CA VAL A 588 2.41 -1.05 -40.36
C VAL A 588 3.35 0.09 -40.78
N ALA A 589 3.63 1.04 -39.88
CA ALA A 589 4.57 2.12 -40.15
C ALA A 589 6.00 1.60 -40.38
N ALA A 590 6.46 0.67 -39.54
CA ALA A 590 7.77 0.03 -39.67
C ALA A 590 7.87 -0.77 -40.98
N TYR A 591 6.82 -1.49 -41.35
CA TYR A 591 6.72 -2.20 -42.62
C TYR A 591 6.94 -1.26 -43.81
N VAL A 592 6.15 -0.18 -43.91
CA VAL A 592 6.28 0.78 -45.02
C VAL A 592 7.66 1.44 -45.07
N LEU A 593 8.21 1.78 -43.90
CA LEU A 593 9.54 2.38 -43.80
C LEU A 593 10.63 1.42 -44.28
N VAL A 594 10.60 0.16 -43.85
CA VAL A 594 11.60 -0.85 -44.24
C VAL A 594 11.48 -1.20 -45.72
N SER A 595 10.27 -1.35 -46.28
CA SER A 595 10.10 -1.60 -47.72
C SER A 595 10.60 -0.43 -48.57
N SER A 596 10.32 0.81 -48.15
CA SER A 596 10.76 2.01 -48.88
C SER A 596 12.27 2.20 -48.80
N THR A 597 12.87 1.99 -47.63
CA THR A 597 14.33 2.08 -47.45
C THR A 597 15.06 0.98 -48.21
N LEU A 598 14.52 -0.25 -48.22
CA LEU A 598 15.06 -1.35 -49.02
C LEU A 598 15.02 -1.01 -50.52
N PHE A 599 13.90 -0.48 -51.02
CA PHE A 599 13.79 -0.03 -52.41
C PHE A 599 14.81 1.06 -52.77
N ILE A 600 14.94 2.09 -51.93
CA ILE A 600 15.87 3.20 -52.14
C ILE A 600 17.32 2.69 -52.17
N VAL A 601 17.72 1.92 -51.17
CA VAL A 601 19.10 1.40 -51.04
C VAL A 601 19.41 0.40 -52.15
N ALA A 602 18.45 -0.45 -52.53
CA ALA A 602 18.61 -1.37 -53.65
C ALA A 602 18.81 -0.62 -54.98
N ARG A 603 18.18 0.55 -55.18
CA ARG A 603 18.35 1.35 -56.40
C ARG A 603 19.69 2.08 -56.45
N PHE A 604 20.15 2.61 -55.31
CA PHE A 604 21.43 3.30 -55.20
C PHE A 604 22.65 2.38 -55.20
N SER A 605 22.52 1.14 -54.71
CA SER A 605 23.63 0.21 -54.63
C SER A 605 23.94 -0.39 -56.01
N PRO A 606 25.13 -0.12 -56.61
CA PRO A 606 25.48 -0.63 -57.93
C PRO A 606 25.64 -2.17 -57.95
N TYR A 607 25.86 -2.79 -56.80
CA TYR A 607 26.03 -4.24 -56.65
C TYR A 607 24.70 -5.04 -56.76
N GLU A 608 23.55 -4.36 -56.68
CA GLU A 608 22.23 -5.00 -56.90
C GLU A 608 21.81 -5.03 -58.38
N TRP A 609 22.51 -4.29 -59.24
CA TRP A 609 22.21 -4.21 -60.67
C TRP A 609 22.89 -5.34 -61.43
N ILE A 610 22.10 -6.28 -61.96
CA ILE A 610 22.60 -7.49 -62.60
C ILE A 610 22.34 -7.42 -64.11
N ASN A 611 23.30 -7.90 -64.90
CA ASN A 611 23.07 -8.13 -66.33
C ASN A 611 22.25 -9.43 -66.52
N PRO A 612 21.03 -9.37 -67.08
CA PRO A 612 20.21 -10.56 -67.33
C PRO A 612 20.86 -11.56 -68.31
N HIS A 613 21.84 -11.13 -69.11
CA HIS A 613 22.60 -11.99 -70.03
C HIS A 613 24.12 -11.88 -69.77
N PRO A 614 24.68 -12.68 -68.83
CA PRO A 614 26.09 -12.60 -68.45
C PRO A 614 27.09 -12.97 -69.57
N CYS A 615 26.62 -13.45 -70.72
CA CYS A 615 27.44 -13.87 -71.86
C CYS A 615 27.77 -12.72 -72.85
N ILE A 616 27.21 -11.51 -72.69
CA ILE A 616 27.44 -10.35 -73.58
C ILE A 616 28.12 -9.21 -72.80
N PRO A 617 29.44 -8.99 -72.96
CA PRO A 617 30.21 -8.03 -72.15
C PRO A 617 29.85 -6.54 -72.36
N ASP A 618 29.38 -6.15 -73.56
CA ASP A 618 29.27 -4.74 -73.98
C ASP A 618 27.84 -4.16 -73.93
N SER A 619 26.92 -4.76 -73.19
CA SER A 619 25.56 -4.23 -73.00
C SER A 619 25.44 -3.42 -71.70
N GLU A 620 26.19 -2.32 -71.57
CA GLU A 620 26.04 -1.40 -70.42
C GLU A 620 24.62 -0.80 -70.31
N SER A 621 23.85 -0.82 -71.40
CA SER A 621 22.51 -0.23 -71.49
C SER A 621 21.38 -1.06 -70.89
N ILE A 622 21.62 -2.30 -70.40
CA ILE A 622 20.55 -3.16 -69.85
C ILE A 622 21.01 -3.87 -68.56
N LYS A 623 21.11 -3.12 -67.46
CA LYS A 623 21.18 -3.70 -66.11
C LYS A 623 19.79 -3.72 -65.50
N ILE A 624 19.35 -4.85 -64.95
CA ILE A 624 18.04 -5.01 -64.31
C ILE A 624 18.25 -5.13 -62.80
N ASN A 625 17.44 -4.39 -62.04
CA ASN A 625 17.35 -4.51 -60.59
C ASN A 625 16.17 -5.41 -60.24
N GLN A 626 16.38 -6.36 -59.32
CA GLN A 626 15.33 -7.31 -58.90
C GLN A 626 14.33 -6.70 -57.92
N PHE A 627 14.68 -5.63 -57.21
CA PHE A 627 13.81 -4.98 -56.24
C PHE A 627 13.07 -3.79 -56.84
N ASN A 628 11.85 -4.01 -57.35
CA ASN A 628 10.90 -2.92 -57.56
C ASN A 628 10.20 -2.56 -56.24
N LEU A 629 9.40 -1.48 -56.24
CA LEU A 629 8.65 -1.06 -55.06
C LEU A 629 7.71 -2.18 -54.57
N ALA A 630 6.96 -2.81 -55.49
CA ALA A 630 6.07 -3.93 -55.18
C ALA A 630 6.82 -5.16 -54.64
N ASP A 631 7.96 -5.49 -55.24
CA ASP A 631 8.82 -6.61 -54.84
C ASP A 631 9.45 -6.37 -53.46
N SER A 632 9.77 -5.11 -53.12
CA SER A 632 10.30 -4.71 -51.81
C SER A 632 9.22 -4.81 -50.71
N PHE A 633 7.99 -4.42 -51.03
CA PHE A 633 6.83 -4.62 -50.16
C PHE A 633 6.51 -6.12 -49.99
N TRP A 634 6.68 -6.93 -51.03
CA TRP A 634 6.48 -8.37 -50.97
C TRP A 634 7.53 -9.07 -50.10
N PHE A 635 8.83 -8.77 -50.30
CA PHE A 635 9.93 -9.31 -49.51
C PHE A 635 9.74 -9.08 -48.00
N THR A 636 9.28 -7.89 -47.62
CA THR A 636 9.05 -7.51 -46.22
C THR A 636 7.81 -8.19 -45.60
N VAL A 637 6.74 -8.43 -46.35
CA VAL A 637 5.58 -9.22 -45.87
C VAL A 637 5.93 -10.69 -45.72
N VAL A 638 6.58 -11.29 -46.71
CA VAL A 638 6.92 -12.72 -46.73
C VAL A 638 7.83 -13.08 -45.54
N THR A 639 8.80 -12.21 -45.24
CA THR A 639 9.69 -12.36 -44.08
C THR A 639 8.98 -12.13 -42.73
N LEU A 640 7.96 -11.26 -42.67
CA LEU A 640 7.09 -11.11 -41.51
C LEU A 640 6.23 -12.36 -41.28
N MET A 641 5.79 -13.04 -42.35
CA MET A 641 5.02 -14.28 -42.27
C MET A 641 5.89 -15.53 -42.00
N LYS A 642 7.19 -15.37 -41.73
CA LYS A 642 8.19 -16.45 -41.59
C LYS A 642 8.26 -17.39 -42.80
N GLN A 643 7.93 -16.89 -43.99
CA GLN A 643 8.05 -17.62 -45.24
C GLN A 643 9.31 -17.18 -45.99
N GLY A 644 9.95 -18.10 -46.73
CA GLY A 644 11.10 -17.77 -47.58
C GLY A 644 10.67 -16.98 -48.82
N CYS A 645 11.52 -16.07 -49.30
CA CYS A 645 11.34 -15.35 -50.57
C CYS A 645 12.41 -15.80 -51.57
N ASP A 646 12.05 -15.89 -52.85
CA ASP A 646 13.00 -16.22 -53.93
C ASP A 646 13.96 -15.04 -54.23
N MET A 647 13.58 -13.83 -53.81
CA MET A 647 14.36 -12.61 -54.00
C MET A 647 15.27 -12.38 -52.80
N ASN A 648 16.58 -12.47 -53.02
CA ASN A 648 17.58 -12.35 -51.96
C ASN A 648 18.48 -11.12 -52.16
N PRO A 649 18.65 -10.25 -51.14
CA PRO A 649 19.54 -9.10 -51.23
C PRO A 649 21.00 -9.52 -51.44
N LYS A 650 21.67 -8.93 -52.42
CA LYS A 650 23.06 -9.24 -52.77
C LYS A 650 24.05 -8.28 -52.13
N SER A 651 23.71 -7.00 -52.07
CA SER A 651 24.57 -5.97 -51.50
C SER A 651 24.65 -6.08 -49.97
N MET A 652 25.79 -5.70 -49.39
CA MET A 652 25.94 -5.69 -47.93
C MET A 652 24.95 -4.74 -47.26
N SER A 653 24.69 -3.58 -47.86
CA SER A 653 23.77 -2.57 -47.33
C SER A 653 22.33 -3.07 -47.24
N THR A 654 21.85 -3.78 -48.26
CA THR A 654 20.49 -4.37 -48.28
C THR A 654 20.39 -5.59 -47.36
N ARG A 655 21.46 -6.38 -47.21
CA ARG A 655 21.53 -7.50 -46.25
C ARG A 655 21.45 -7.05 -44.80
N ILE A 656 22.09 -5.94 -44.42
CA ILE A 656 22.00 -5.42 -43.05
C ILE A 656 20.57 -5.00 -42.73
N ILE A 657 19.90 -4.31 -43.67
CA ILE A 657 18.48 -3.92 -43.51
C ILE A 657 17.60 -5.17 -43.34
N GLY A 658 17.82 -6.19 -44.18
CA GLY A 658 17.14 -7.48 -44.09
C GLY A 658 17.38 -8.20 -42.76
N ALA A 659 18.63 -8.22 -42.26
CA ALA A 659 18.99 -8.87 -41.00
C ALA A 659 18.35 -8.18 -39.78
N ILE A 660 18.34 -6.84 -39.76
CA ILE A 660 17.67 -6.07 -38.70
C ILE A 660 16.17 -6.32 -38.73
N TRP A 661 15.57 -6.34 -39.93
CA TRP A 661 14.17 -6.67 -40.10
C TRP A 661 13.84 -8.09 -39.59
N TRP A 662 14.67 -9.08 -39.93
CA TRP A 662 14.49 -10.46 -39.43
C TRP A 662 14.57 -10.57 -37.91
N PHE A 663 15.49 -9.84 -37.28
CA PHE A 663 15.58 -9.81 -35.83
C PHE A 663 14.33 -9.18 -35.19
N PHE A 664 13.84 -8.07 -35.78
CA PHE A 664 12.60 -7.43 -35.36
C PHE A 664 11.37 -8.34 -35.49
N THR A 665 11.20 -9.00 -36.63
CA THR A 665 10.05 -9.91 -36.86
C THR A 665 10.09 -11.14 -35.95
N LEU A 666 11.29 -11.67 -35.65
CA LEU A 666 11.46 -12.78 -34.70
C LEU A 666 10.96 -12.42 -33.30
N ILE A 667 11.33 -11.24 -32.79
CA ILE A 667 10.90 -10.76 -31.47
C ILE A 667 9.39 -10.53 -31.45
N LEU A 668 8.86 -9.84 -32.47
CA LEU A 668 7.44 -9.51 -32.58
C LEU A 668 6.56 -10.75 -32.55
N ILE A 669 6.88 -11.76 -33.36
CA ILE A 669 6.08 -12.99 -33.46
C ILE A 669 6.17 -13.80 -32.17
N SER A 670 7.37 -13.91 -31.58
CA SER A 670 7.55 -14.62 -30.30
C SER A 670 6.72 -13.97 -29.19
N SER A 671 6.74 -12.64 -29.09
CA SER A 671 5.93 -11.88 -28.12
C SER A 671 4.42 -12.04 -28.36
N TYR A 672 3.97 -11.97 -29.62
CA TYR A 672 2.58 -12.21 -29.98
C TYR A 672 2.13 -13.63 -29.57
N THR A 673 2.93 -14.66 -29.87
CA THR A 673 2.59 -16.04 -29.50
C THR A 673 2.56 -16.26 -27.99
N ALA A 674 3.45 -15.61 -27.23
CA ALA A 674 3.47 -15.68 -25.77
C ALA A 674 2.23 -15.01 -25.16
N ASN A 675 1.89 -13.81 -25.62
CA ASN A 675 0.72 -13.08 -25.13
C ASN A 675 -0.60 -13.75 -25.53
N LEU A 676 -0.69 -14.31 -26.74
CA LEU A 676 -1.86 -15.06 -27.18
C LEU A 676 -2.07 -16.29 -26.30
N ALA A 677 -1.01 -17.05 -25.99
CA ALA A 677 -1.09 -18.19 -25.09
C ALA A 677 -1.56 -17.79 -23.69
N ALA A 678 -1.05 -16.68 -23.13
CA ALA A 678 -1.49 -16.17 -21.83
C ALA A 678 -2.93 -15.62 -21.85
N PHE A 679 -3.38 -15.05 -22.96
CA PHE A 679 -4.74 -14.53 -23.12
C PHE A 679 -5.77 -15.66 -23.20
N LEU A 680 -5.40 -16.79 -23.80
CA LEU A 680 -6.29 -17.95 -23.94
C LEU A 680 -6.42 -18.78 -22.66
N THR A 681 -5.48 -18.68 -21.72
CA THR A 681 -5.52 -19.43 -20.45
C THR A 681 -6.39 -18.77 -19.38
N VAL A 682 -6.65 -17.47 -19.48
CA VAL A 682 -7.40 -16.71 -18.46
C VAL A 682 -8.54 -15.93 -19.12
N GLU A 683 -9.74 -16.52 -19.14
CA GLU A 683 -10.95 -15.78 -19.49
C GLU A 683 -11.31 -14.83 -18.35
N ARG A 684 -11.17 -13.52 -18.56
CA ARG A 684 -11.54 -12.51 -17.57
C ARG A 684 -13.05 -12.34 -17.53
N ILE A 685 -13.63 -12.53 -16.35
CA ILE A 685 -15.00 -12.12 -16.06
C ILE A 685 -15.02 -10.59 -15.97
N THR A 686 -15.80 -9.93 -16.83
CA THR A 686 -15.94 -8.47 -16.78
C THR A 686 -17.18 -8.08 -15.97
N THR A 687 -16.98 -7.44 -14.83
CA THR A 687 -18.04 -6.80 -14.06
C THR A 687 -18.41 -5.46 -14.71
N PRO A 688 -19.70 -5.20 -15.03
CA PRO A 688 -20.10 -3.93 -15.65
C PRO A 688 -20.04 -2.74 -14.68
N ILE A 689 -20.01 -3.01 -13.38
CA ILE A 689 -19.89 -2.05 -12.28
C ILE A 689 -18.88 -2.61 -11.28
N GLU A 690 -17.93 -1.79 -10.82
CA GLU A 690 -16.98 -2.17 -9.76
C GLU A 690 -17.22 -1.35 -8.49
N SER A 691 -17.71 -0.11 -8.67
CA SER A 691 -17.90 0.88 -7.62
C SER A 691 -19.31 1.47 -7.63
N VAL A 692 -19.64 2.21 -6.57
CA VAL A 692 -20.94 2.88 -6.44
C VAL A 692 -20.97 4.13 -7.31
N GLU A 693 -19.81 4.75 -7.52
CA GLU A 693 -19.60 5.88 -8.41
C GLU A 693 -19.99 5.52 -9.85
N ASP A 694 -19.62 4.33 -10.32
CA ASP A 694 -20.02 3.84 -11.64
C ASP A 694 -21.55 3.81 -11.76
N LEU A 695 -22.20 3.30 -10.73
CA LEU A 695 -23.66 3.18 -10.64
C LEU A 695 -24.36 4.56 -10.65
N ALA A 696 -23.75 5.57 -10.02
CA ALA A 696 -24.26 6.94 -9.96
C ALA A 696 -24.02 7.75 -11.25
N HIS A 697 -23.03 7.39 -12.08
CA HIS A 697 -22.77 8.04 -13.36
C HIS A 697 -23.56 7.43 -14.52
N GLN A 698 -23.87 6.14 -14.44
CA GLN A 698 -24.65 5.42 -15.44
C GLN A 698 -26.16 5.41 -15.12
N SER A 699 -26.99 5.16 -16.14
CA SER A 699 -28.46 5.06 -15.99
C SER A 699 -29.05 3.79 -16.62
N LYS A 700 -28.20 2.85 -17.08
CA LYS A 700 -28.62 1.61 -17.74
C LYS A 700 -29.08 0.57 -16.72
N ILE A 701 -28.32 0.38 -15.65
CA ILE A 701 -28.64 -0.47 -14.51
C ILE A 701 -29.44 0.36 -13.52
N ARG A 702 -30.66 -0.08 -13.23
CA ARG A 702 -31.51 0.56 -12.22
C ARG A 702 -31.05 0.13 -10.82
N TYR A 703 -31.27 0.96 -9.82
CA TYR A 703 -30.92 0.62 -8.45
C TYR A 703 -31.91 1.18 -7.46
N GLY A 704 -32.06 0.48 -6.33
CA GLY A 704 -32.99 0.84 -5.28
C GLY A 704 -32.68 0.14 -3.96
N THR A 705 -33.40 0.54 -2.91
CA THR A 705 -33.27 0.03 -1.54
C THR A 705 -34.60 -0.55 -1.06
N LEU A 706 -34.61 -1.14 0.14
CA LEU A 706 -35.83 -1.56 0.81
C LEU A 706 -36.61 -0.33 1.31
N ARG A 707 -37.93 -0.29 1.07
CA ARG A 707 -38.81 0.80 1.53
C ARG A 707 -38.86 0.88 3.07
N ASN A 708 -38.85 2.11 3.62
CA ASN A 708 -38.89 2.40 5.07
C ASN A 708 -37.75 1.74 5.88
N SER A 709 -36.59 1.55 5.25
CA SER A 709 -35.39 0.96 5.89
C SER A 709 -34.38 2.02 6.34
N SER A 710 -33.46 1.63 7.23
CA SER A 710 -32.30 2.45 7.62
C SER A 710 -31.43 2.85 6.43
N THR A 711 -31.31 1.98 5.43
CA THR A 711 -30.60 2.24 4.17
C THR A 711 -31.30 3.32 3.34
N MET A 712 -32.63 3.32 3.27
CA MET A 712 -33.39 4.38 2.59
C MET A 712 -33.18 5.74 3.27
N SER A 713 -33.32 5.81 4.61
CA SER A 713 -33.06 7.03 5.37
C SER A 713 -31.61 7.50 5.22
N PHE A 714 -30.64 6.59 5.17
CA PHE A 714 -29.23 6.93 4.95
C PHE A 714 -29.01 7.72 3.65
N PHE A 715 -29.56 7.26 2.52
CA PHE A 715 -29.38 7.97 1.24
C PHE A 715 -30.12 9.30 1.21
N ARG A 716 -31.30 9.38 1.84
CA ARG A 716 -32.10 10.61 1.95
C ARG A 716 -31.38 11.68 2.78
N ASP A 717 -30.85 11.29 3.94
CA ASP A 717 -30.25 12.21 4.90
C ASP A 717 -28.75 12.47 4.61
N SER A 718 -28.20 11.82 3.57
CA SER A 718 -26.79 11.91 3.21
C SER A 718 -26.36 13.30 2.74
N LYS A 719 -25.19 13.74 3.20
CA LYS A 719 -24.56 15.00 2.77
C LYS A 719 -23.54 14.81 1.64
N PHE A 720 -23.26 13.57 1.26
CA PHE A 720 -22.25 13.29 0.24
C PHE A 720 -22.84 13.45 -1.18
N PRO A 721 -22.20 14.22 -2.10
CA PRO A 721 -22.78 14.56 -3.39
C PRO A 721 -23.20 13.36 -4.26
N ILE A 722 -22.42 12.27 -4.23
CA ILE A 722 -22.71 11.05 -4.99
C ILE A 722 -23.99 10.38 -4.47
N TYR A 723 -24.14 10.27 -3.14
CA TYR A 723 -25.31 9.67 -2.51
C TYR A 723 -26.57 10.54 -2.65
N GLN A 724 -26.42 11.87 -2.65
CA GLN A 724 -27.51 12.80 -2.96
C GLN A 724 -28.00 12.63 -4.40
N LYS A 725 -27.08 12.49 -5.36
CA LYS A 725 -27.43 12.22 -6.76
C LYS A 725 -28.15 10.88 -6.92
N MET A 726 -27.69 9.84 -6.20
CA MET A 726 -28.38 8.55 -6.16
C MET A 726 -29.77 8.64 -5.52
N TRP A 727 -29.91 9.39 -4.43
CA TRP A 727 -31.20 9.63 -3.78
C TRP A 727 -32.17 10.33 -4.72
N GLN A 728 -31.76 11.41 -5.40
CA GLN A 728 -32.58 12.11 -6.39
C GLN A 728 -33.02 11.18 -7.53
N PHE A 729 -32.15 10.26 -7.96
CA PHE A 729 -32.50 9.25 -8.96
C PHE A 729 -33.55 8.25 -8.44
N MET A 730 -33.39 7.76 -7.20
CA MET A 730 -34.33 6.83 -6.56
C MET A 730 -35.67 7.49 -6.23
N GLU A 731 -35.67 8.74 -5.77
CA GLU A 731 -36.86 9.53 -5.46
C GLU A 731 -37.70 9.81 -6.72
N LYS A 732 -37.04 10.06 -7.85
CA LYS A 732 -37.70 10.21 -9.15
C LYS A 732 -38.34 8.91 -9.67
N HIS A 733 -37.86 7.75 -9.22
CA HIS A 733 -38.29 6.42 -9.67
C HIS A 733 -38.73 5.55 -8.47
N PRO A 734 -39.90 5.83 -7.88
CA PRO A 734 -40.36 5.14 -6.68
C PRO A 734 -40.61 3.63 -6.88
N GLU A 735 -40.73 3.17 -8.13
CA GLU A 735 -40.80 1.75 -8.50
C GLU A 735 -39.50 0.99 -8.20
N ASN A 736 -38.36 1.68 -8.11
CA ASN A 736 -37.08 1.04 -7.82
C ASN A 736 -36.99 0.56 -6.37
N PHE A 737 -37.78 1.11 -5.44
CA PHE A 737 -37.81 0.59 -4.07
C PHE A 737 -38.50 -0.79 -4.01
N ALA A 738 -37.88 -1.73 -3.31
CA ALA A 738 -38.48 -3.05 -3.05
C ALA A 738 -39.30 -3.02 -1.76
N ALA A 739 -40.41 -3.76 -1.70
CA ALA A 739 -41.22 -3.90 -0.49
C ALA A 739 -40.66 -4.96 0.48
N SER A 740 -39.92 -5.94 -0.04
CA SER A 740 -39.26 -6.98 0.76
C SER A 740 -37.89 -7.36 0.18
N TYR A 741 -37.02 -7.94 1.01
CA TYR A 741 -35.72 -8.47 0.57
C TYR A 741 -35.87 -9.54 -0.52
N GLU A 742 -36.92 -10.37 -0.44
CA GLU A 742 -37.19 -11.43 -1.42
C GLU A 742 -37.59 -10.87 -2.80
N GLU A 743 -38.38 -9.79 -2.82
CA GLU A 743 -38.71 -9.09 -4.05
C GLU A 743 -37.47 -8.45 -4.68
N GLY A 744 -36.63 -7.81 -3.86
CA GLY A 744 -35.35 -7.26 -4.31
C GLY A 744 -34.44 -8.34 -4.91
N ARG A 745 -34.33 -9.51 -4.27
CA ARG A 745 -33.59 -10.67 -4.78
C ARG A 745 -34.07 -11.11 -6.15
N LYS A 746 -35.39 -11.27 -6.33
CA LYS A 746 -36.00 -11.67 -7.61
C LYS A 746 -35.73 -10.65 -8.72
N ARG A 747 -35.78 -9.35 -8.42
CA ARG A 747 -35.49 -8.28 -9.39
C ARG A 747 -34.03 -8.32 -9.84
N VAL A 748 -33.08 -8.55 -8.93
CA VAL A 748 -31.65 -8.70 -9.30
C VAL A 748 -31.44 -9.89 -10.23
N LEU A 749 -32.10 -11.04 -9.98
CA LEU A 749 -31.99 -12.23 -10.82
C LEU A 749 -32.55 -12.03 -12.24
N MET A 750 -33.58 -11.19 -12.40
CA MET A 750 -34.13 -10.81 -13.70
C MET A 750 -33.13 -10.04 -14.58
N GLY A 751 -32.10 -9.42 -13.97
CA GLY A 751 -31.05 -8.65 -14.66
C GLY A 751 -31.32 -7.14 -14.67
N ASP A 752 -30.29 -6.35 -15.00
CA ASP A 752 -30.31 -4.87 -15.13
C ASP A 752 -30.77 -4.08 -13.88
N TYR A 753 -30.77 -4.71 -12.70
CA TYR A 753 -31.10 -4.09 -11.42
C TYR A 753 -30.07 -4.42 -10.35
N ALA A 754 -29.62 -3.40 -9.61
CA ALA A 754 -28.71 -3.52 -8.47
C ALA A 754 -29.46 -3.18 -7.18
N PHE A 755 -29.39 -4.07 -6.19
CA PHE A 755 -30.14 -3.90 -4.95
C PHE A 755 -29.21 -3.55 -3.79
N LEU A 756 -29.44 -2.38 -3.20
CA LEU A 756 -28.64 -1.83 -2.11
C LEU A 756 -29.21 -2.32 -0.77
N MET A 757 -28.43 -3.13 -0.05
CA MET A 757 -28.84 -3.68 1.24
C MET A 757 -27.66 -3.92 2.17
N GLU A 758 -27.93 -4.34 3.41
CA GLU A 758 -26.90 -4.68 4.40
C GLU A 758 -26.12 -5.94 4.00
N SER A 759 -24.79 -5.89 4.13
CA SER A 759 -23.85 -6.92 3.65
C SER A 759 -24.09 -8.31 4.23
N THR A 760 -24.53 -8.39 5.49
CA THR A 760 -24.82 -9.66 6.16
C THR A 760 -25.97 -10.41 5.50
N MET A 761 -26.97 -9.68 4.96
CA MET A 761 -28.06 -10.26 4.19
C MET A 761 -27.62 -10.61 2.76
N ILE A 762 -26.71 -9.83 2.16
CA ILE A 762 -26.09 -10.17 0.88
C ILE A 762 -25.33 -11.49 0.99
N ASP A 763 -24.47 -11.64 1.99
CA ASP A 763 -23.71 -12.87 2.26
C ASP A 763 -24.65 -14.07 2.42
N TYR A 764 -25.75 -13.88 3.15
CA TYR A 764 -26.77 -14.91 3.35
C TYR A 764 -27.43 -15.37 2.03
N MET A 765 -27.72 -14.42 1.13
CA MET A 765 -28.33 -14.71 -0.17
C MET A 765 -27.32 -15.32 -1.16
N VAL A 766 -26.10 -14.78 -1.24
CA VAL A 766 -25.03 -15.25 -2.14
C VAL A 766 -24.61 -16.67 -1.80
N GLN A 767 -24.61 -17.03 -0.52
CA GLN A 767 -24.29 -18.41 -0.10
C GLN A 767 -25.35 -19.42 -0.56
N ARG A 768 -26.61 -19.01 -0.75
CA ARG A 768 -27.72 -19.90 -1.20
C ARG A 768 -27.89 -19.89 -2.71
N ASP A 769 -27.83 -18.72 -3.32
CA ASP A 769 -28.04 -18.49 -4.75
C ASP A 769 -26.71 -18.10 -5.40
N CYS A 770 -26.03 -19.06 -6.03
CA CYS A 770 -24.71 -18.85 -6.64
C CYS A 770 -24.72 -17.89 -7.85
N ASN A 771 -25.91 -17.56 -8.35
CA ASN A 771 -26.12 -16.58 -9.42
C ASN A 771 -26.06 -15.13 -8.93
N LEU A 772 -25.80 -14.90 -7.64
CA LEU A 772 -25.69 -13.58 -7.04
C LEU A 772 -24.26 -13.33 -6.58
N VAL A 773 -23.85 -12.05 -6.58
CA VAL A 773 -22.55 -11.61 -6.12
C VAL A 773 -22.66 -10.25 -5.45
N GLN A 774 -21.81 -10.01 -4.45
CA GLN A 774 -21.60 -8.68 -3.90
C GLN A 774 -20.60 -7.91 -4.79
N ILE A 775 -20.95 -6.70 -5.18
CA ILE A 775 -20.06 -5.82 -5.94
C ILE A 775 -19.56 -4.68 -5.06
N GLY A 776 -18.27 -4.39 -5.15
CA GLY A 776 -17.61 -3.32 -4.41
C GLY A 776 -17.41 -3.62 -2.92
N GLY A 777 -16.87 -2.62 -2.21
CA GLY A 777 -16.72 -2.64 -0.77
C GLY A 777 -18.01 -2.22 -0.04
N LEU A 778 -17.92 -2.13 1.29
CA LEU A 778 -18.98 -1.55 2.11
C LEU A 778 -18.99 -0.03 1.95
N LEU A 779 -20.17 0.53 1.69
CA LEU A 779 -20.42 1.96 1.50
C LEU A 779 -20.32 2.78 2.80
N ASP A 780 -20.61 2.12 3.91
CA ASP A 780 -20.58 2.68 5.26
C ASP A 780 -20.12 1.62 6.27
N SER A 781 -19.89 2.06 7.50
CA SER A 781 -19.59 1.20 8.63
C SER A 781 -20.72 1.32 9.65
N LYS A 782 -21.50 0.25 9.78
CA LYS A 782 -22.65 0.10 10.66
C LYS A 782 -22.48 -1.15 11.53
N GLY A 783 -23.34 -1.29 12.53
CA GLY A 783 -23.40 -2.50 13.32
C GLY A 783 -24.80 -2.78 13.82
N TYR A 784 -25.09 -4.05 14.02
CA TYR A 784 -26.26 -4.47 14.78
C TYR A 784 -25.92 -4.46 16.27
N GLY A 785 -26.76 -3.78 17.04
CA GLY A 785 -26.68 -3.73 18.49
C GLY A 785 -27.97 -4.25 19.11
N ILE A 786 -27.88 -4.73 20.34
CA ILE A 786 -29.06 -5.04 21.13
C ILE A 786 -29.54 -3.72 21.73
N ALA A 787 -30.83 -3.42 21.59
CA ALA A 787 -31.40 -2.19 22.13
C ALA A 787 -32.00 -2.42 23.52
N THR A 788 -31.81 -1.43 24.39
CA THR A 788 -32.28 -1.38 25.76
C THR A 788 -33.05 -0.09 26.00
N GLN A 789 -33.85 -0.06 27.06
CA GLN A 789 -34.42 1.20 27.54
C GLN A 789 -33.32 2.21 27.87
N MET A 790 -33.58 3.49 27.64
CA MET A 790 -32.62 4.56 27.94
C MET A 790 -32.25 4.55 29.44
N GLY A 791 -30.95 4.53 29.75
CA GLY A 791 -30.40 4.46 31.11
C GLY A 791 -30.45 3.07 31.77
N SER A 792 -30.66 1.99 31.01
CA SER A 792 -30.74 0.63 31.56
C SER A 792 -29.39 0.10 32.07
N GLU A 793 -29.36 -0.44 33.29
CA GLU A 793 -28.18 -1.12 33.88
C GLU A 793 -27.73 -2.36 33.08
N TRP A 794 -28.60 -2.91 32.23
CA TRP A 794 -28.30 -4.09 31.41
C TRP A 794 -27.42 -3.76 30.21
N LYS A 795 -27.37 -2.50 29.76
CA LYS A 795 -26.59 -2.06 28.60
C LYS A 795 -25.12 -2.45 28.73
N ASP A 796 -24.48 -2.10 29.84
CA ASP A 796 -23.04 -2.32 30.04
C ASP A 796 -22.74 -3.79 30.30
N LYS A 797 -23.59 -4.48 31.09
CA LYS A 797 -23.45 -5.91 31.38
C LYS A 797 -23.56 -6.76 30.11
N ILE A 798 -24.55 -6.47 29.26
CA ILE A 798 -24.74 -7.16 27.99
C ILE A 798 -23.62 -6.81 27.02
N SER A 799 -23.16 -5.55 26.98
CA SER A 799 -22.03 -5.15 26.14
C SER A 799 -20.75 -5.90 26.51
N LEU A 800 -20.42 -6.02 27.80
CA LEU A 800 -19.28 -6.81 28.26
C LEU A 800 -19.42 -8.30 27.92
N SER A 801 -20.62 -8.86 28.04
CA SER A 801 -20.86 -10.25 27.62
C SER A 801 -20.70 -10.45 26.11
N ILE A 802 -21.15 -9.51 25.28
CA ILE A 802 -20.96 -9.56 23.81
C ILE A 802 -19.47 -9.54 23.48
N LEU A 803 -18.70 -8.66 24.12
CA LEU A 803 -17.24 -8.59 23.93
C LEU A 803 -16.57 -9.90 24.33
N GLY A 804 -16.94 -10.50 25.48
CA GLY A 804 -16.42 -11.81 25.88
C GLY A 804 -16.79 -12.94 24.91
N LEU A 805 -18.02 -12.93 24.35
CA LEU A 805 -18.42 -13.89 23.30
C LEU A 805 -17.63 -13.69 22.00
N GLN A 806 -17.24 -12.45 21.69
CA GLN A 806 -16.41 -12.12 20.53
C GLN A 806 -14.96 -12.57 20.72
N GLU A 807 -14.36 -12.29 21.87
CA GLU A 807 -12.99 -12.69 22.23
C GLU A 807 -12.81 -14.21 22.25
N ASN A 808 -13.82 -14.94 22.76
CA ASN A 808 -13.82 -16.40 22.78
C ASN A 808 -14.08 -17.04 21.39
N GLY A 809 -14.38 -16.23 20.37
CA GLY A 809 -14.75 -16.71 19.03
C GLY A 809 -16.13 -17.37 18.93
N GLU A 810 -16.95 -17.29 19.98
CA GLU A 810 -18.29 -17.92 20.02
C GLU A 810 -19.27 -17.24 19.06
N LEU A 811 -19.21 -15.91 18.92
CA LEU A 811 -20.00 -15.19 17.92
C LEU A 811 -19.72 -15.66 16.49
N GLN A 812 -18.46 -15.98 16.18
CA GLN A 812 -18.05 -16.50 14.88
C GLN A 812 -18.57 -17.93 14.68
N MET A 813 -18.53 -18.77 15.71
CA MET A 813 -19.12 -20.12 15.65
C MET A 813 -20.63 -20.08 15.40
N ILE A 814 -21.35 -19.20 16.09
CA ILE A 814 -22.79 -18.99 15.86
C ILE A 814 -23.02 -18.44 14.44
N TYR A 815 -22.19 -17.51 13.97
CA TYR A 815 -22.29 -16.98 12.61
C TYR A 815 -22.12 -18.07 11.55
N ASP A 816 -21.04 -18.86 11.62
CA ASP A 816 -20.76 -19.93 10.68
C ASP A 816 -21.86 -21.01 10.70
N LYS A 817 -22.46 -21.29 11.87
CA LYS A 817 -23.62 -22.19 11.99
C LYS A 817 -24.82 -21.74 11.14
N TRP A 818 -25.17 -20.45 11.18
CA TRP A 818 -26.38 -19.91 10.54
C TRP A 818 -26.19 -19.45 9.09
N TRP A 819 -24.97 -19.04 8.72
CA TRP A 819 -24.63 -18.67 7.34
C TRP A 819 -24.07 -19.87 6.56
N LYS A 820 -23.01 -20.52 7.05
CA LYS A 820 -22.23 -21.54 6.33
C LYS A 820 -22.66 -22.99 6.63
N SER A 821 -23.96 -23.28 6.73
CA SER A 821 -24.42 -24.63 7.05
C SER A 821 -24.09 -25.63 5.90
N PRO A 822 -23.47 -26.78 6.21
CA PRO A 822 -23.10 -27.77 5.18
C PRO A 822 -24.35 -28.32 4.46
N GLY A 823 -24.40 -28.13 3.15
CA GLY A 823 -25.49 -28.60 2.26
C GLY A 823 -26.29 -27.49 1.56
N LEU A 824 -26.21 -26.23 2.02
CA LEU A 824 -26.90 -25.07 1.45
C LEU A 824 -25.96 -24.00 0.88
N THR A 825 -24.64 -24.16 1.08
CA THR A 825 -23.61 -23.21 0.64
C THR A 825 -23.16 -23.52 -0.78
N CYS A 826 -23.06 -22.50 -1.63
CA CYS A 826 -22.29 -22.55 -2.86
C CYS A 826 -20.85 -22.93 -2.53
N THR A 827 -20.44 -24.18 -2.79
CA THR A 827 -19.07 -24.63 -2.58
C THR A 827 -18.16 -23.93 -3.59
N ASP A 828 -17.00 -23.44 -3.14
CA ASP A 828 -15.99 -22.84 -4.02
C ASP A 828 -15.52 -23.81 -5.12
N GLU A 829 -15.79 -25.12 -5.00
CA GLU A 829 -15.57 -26.11 -6.05
C GLU A 829 -16.42 -25.87 -7.32
N LEU A 830 -17.56 -25.19 -7.21
CA LEU A 830 -18.35 -24.77 -8.39
C LEU A 830 -17.81 -23.49 -9.03
N LYS A 831 -17.18 -22.59 -8.26
CA LYS A 831 -16.49 -21.38 -8.78
C LYS A 831 -15.11 -21.69 -9.36
N ASN A 832 -14.41 -22.70 -8.83
CA ASN A 832 -13.05 -23.08 -9.24
C ASN A 832 -13.00 -24.20 -10.29
N LYS A 833 -14.15 -24.78 -10.69
CA LYS A 833 -14.20 -25.68 -11.85
C LYS A 833 -13.86 -24.97 -13.17
N ASP A 834 -13.94 -23.64 -13.20
CA ASP A 834 -13.52 -22.80 -14.32
C ASP A 834 -11.99 -22.55 -14.37
N GLY A 835 -11.24 -23.05 -13.38
CA GLY A 835 -9.77 -23.08 -13.41
C GLY A 835 -9.17 -24.14 -14.34
N LYS A 836 -10.00 -25.00 -14.96
CA LYS A 836 -9.58 -25.84 -16.07
C LYS A 836 -9.79 -25.08 -17.37
N ALA A 837 -8.71 -24.91 -18.14
CA ALA A 837 -8.76 -24.30 -19.46
C ALA A 837 -9.90 -24.92 -20.29
N ASN A 838 -10.93 -24.11 -20.57
CA ASN A 838 -12.01 -24.52 -21.45
C ASN A 838 -11.45 -24.79 -22.85
N PRO A 839 -11.92 -25.84 -23.56
CA PRO A 839 -11.48 -26.10 -24.92
C PRO A 839 -11.80 -24.88 -25.81
N LEU A 840 -10.85 -24.48 -26.66
CA LEU A 840 -11.02 -23.34 -27.56
C LEU A 840 -12.24 -23.55 -28.48
N GLY A 841 -13.30 -22.76 -28.27
CA GLY A 841 -14.49 -22.77 -29.12
C GLY A 841 -14.29 -22.04 -30.46
N LEU A 842 -15.13 -22.36 -31.44
CA LEU A 842 -15.12 -21.74 -32.78
C LEU A 842 -15.29 -20.21 -32.72
N GLY A 843 -15.96 -19.68 -31.70
CA GLY A 843 -16.14 -18.23 -31.50
C GLY A 843 -14.83 -17.45 -31.32
N ASN A 844 -13.78 -18.07 -30.75
CA ASN A 844 -12.49 -17.41 -30.51
C ASN A 844 -11.61 -17.36 -31.78
N ILE A 845 -11.80 -18.30 -32.72
CA ILE A 845 -11.00 -18.44 -33.96
C ILE A 845 -11.79 -17.98 -35.20
N GLY A 846 -13.11 -17.78 -35.08
CA GLY A 846 -14.02 -17.48 -36.19
C GLY A 846 -13.60 -16.33 -37.10
N GLY A 847 -13.01 -15.25 -36.54
CA GLY A 847 -12.54 -14.12 -37.35
C GLY A 847 -11.45 -14.45 -38.35
N VAL A 848 -10.59 -15.45 -38.08
CA VAL A 848 -9.53 -15.88 -39.00
C VAL A 848 -10.13 -16.48 -40.27
N PHE A 849 -11.21 -17.26 -40.15
CA PHE A 849 -11.93 -17.84 -41.29
C PHE A 849 -12.62 -16.77 -42.15
N VAL A 850 -13.16 -15.72 -41.51
CA VAL A 850 -13.78 -14.59 -42.23
C VAL A 850 -12.75 -13.85 -43.08
N VAL A 851 -11.57 -13.55 -42.51
CA VAL A 851 -10.48 -12.89 -43.25
C VAL A 851 -9.99 -13.74 -44.42
N LEU A 852 -9.85 -15.06 -44.24
CA LEU A 852 -9.48 -15.98 -45.30
C LEU A 852 -10.50 -15.95 -46.46
N LEU A 853 -11.79 -16.00 -46.15
CA LEU A 853 -12.85 -15.98 -47.16
C LEU A 853 -12.86 -14.67 -47.94
N LEU A 854 -12.72 -13.52 -47.25
CA LEU A 854 -12.61 -12.22 -47.89
C LEU A 854 -11.37 -12.13 -48.82
N GLY A 855 -10.24 -12.69 -48.39
CA GLY A 855 -9.02 -12.76 -49.20
C GLY A 855 -9.21 -13.56 -50.50
N LEU A 856 -9.88 -14.72 -50.43
CA LEU A 856 -10.18 -15.55 -51.60
C LEU A 856 -11.11 -14.85 -52.59
N VAL A 857 -12.15 -14.16 -52.09
CA VAL A 857 -13.07 -13.40 -52.94
C VAL A 857 -12.35 -12.25 -53.64
N ALA A 858 -11.50 -11.50 -52.92
CA ALA A 858 -10.71 -10.42 -53.51
C ALA A 858 -9.77 -10.92 -54.61
N ALA A 859 -9.10 -12.07 -54.39
CA ALA A 859 -8.25 -12.70 -55.38
C ALA A 859 -9.02 -13.16 -56.64
N MET A 860 -10.24 -13.72 -56.47
CA MET A 860 -11.09 -14.08 -57.62
C MET A 860 -11.51 -12.84 -58.41
N ILE A 861 -11.83 -11.72 -57.74
CA ILE A 861 -12.19 -10.47 -58.41
C ILE A 861 -11.00 -9.90 -59.18
N SER A 862 -9.79 -9.89 -58.60
CA SER A 862 -8.61 -9.38 -59.30
C SER A 862 -8.30 -10.21 -60.55
N ALA A 863 -8.36 -11.54 -60.45
CA ALA A 863 -8.17 -12.44 -61.60
C ALA A 863 -9.23 -12.21 -62.69
N PHE A 864 -10.48 -11.97 -62.31
CA PHE A 864 -11.54 -11.65 -63.26
C PHE A 864 -11.31 -10.31 -63.97
N LEU A 865 -10.86 -9.29 -63.24
CA LEU A 865 -10.53 -7.98 -63.81
C LEU A 865 -9.36 -8.06 -64.79
N GLU A 866 -8.30 -8.81 -64.46
CA GLU A 866 -7.17 -9.06 -65.35
C GLU A 866 -7.60 -9.75 -66.65
N PHE A 867 -8.48 -10.75 -66.56
CA PHE A 867 -9.02 -11.44 -67.72
C PHE A 867 -9.78 -10.49 -68.66
N MET A 868 -10.54 -9.54 -68.11
CA MET A 868 -11.30 -8.57 -68.90
C MET A 868 -10.39 -7.55 -69.62
N THR A 869 -9.34 -7.05 -68.97
CA THR A 869 -8.37 -6.15 -69.61
C THR A 869 -7.53 -6.87 -70.68
N GLN A 870 -7.20 -8.15 -70.49
CA GLN A 870 -6.49 -8.96 -71.48
C GLN A 870 -7.27 -9.06 -72.79
N ARG A 871 -8.59 -9.29 -72.72
CA ARG A 871 -9.46 -9.48 -73.90
C ARG A 871 -9.56 -8.24 -74.79
N SER A 872 -9.58 -7.04 -74.22
CA SER A 872 -9.65 -5.79 -75.00
C SER A 872 -8.40 -5.54 -75.85
N ARG A 873 -7.22 -5.99 -75.39
CA ARG A 873 -5.95 -5.79 -76.11
C ARG A 873 -5.88 -6.60 -77.40
N GLN A 874 -6.49 -7.80 -77.43
CA GLN A 874 -6.51 -8.69 -78.60
C GLN A 874 -7.30 -8.12 -79.80
N LEU A 875 -8.28 -7.25 -79.57
CA LEU A 875 -9.10 -6.65 -80.64
C LEU A 875 -8.36 -5.52 -81.37
N ILE A 876 -7.47 -4.80 -80.68
CA ILE A 876 -6.69 -3.69 -81.25
C ILE A 876 -5.55 -4.24 -82.14
N SER A 877 -4.93 -5.35 -81.76
CA SER A 877 -3.91 -6.00 -82.59
C SER A 877 -4.46 -6.52 -83.92
N ALA A 878 -5.73 -6.95 -83.96
CA ALA A 878 -6.38 -7.40 -85.19
C ALA A 878 -6.57 -6.29 -86.25
N ILE A 879 -6.88 -5.06 -85.83
CA ILE A 879 -6.99 -3.89 -86.72
C ILE A 879 -5.61 -3.53 -87.31
N ARG A 880 -4.57 -3.54 -86.47
CA ARG A 880 -3.19 -3.21 -86.87
C ARG A 880 -2.71 -4.13 -87.98
N ASN A 881 -2.93 -5.44 -87.85
CA ASN A 881 -2.53 -6.41 -88.87
C ASN A 881 -3.27 -6.24 -90.21
N LYS A 882 -4.52 -5.72 -90.21
CA LYS A 882 -5.30 -5.51 -91.44
C LYS A 882 -4.85 -4.28 -92.23
N ILE A 883 -4.54 -3.18 -91.55
CA ILE A 883 -4.24 -1.89 -92.18
C ILE A 883 -2.78 -1.83 -92.69
N PHE A 884 -1.84 -2.46 -91.99
CA PHE A 884 -0.42 -2.41 -92.32
C PHE A 884 0.06 -3.54 -93.25
N ASN A 885 -0.84 -4.39 -93.74
CA ASN A 885 -0.46 -5.48 -94.65
C ASN A 885 -0.13 -4.92 -96.04
N GLY A 886 1.16 -4.88 -96.41
CA GLY A 886 1.62 -4.40 -97.72
C GLY A 886 1.68 -2.88 -97.88
N TYR A 887 1.60 -2.12 -96.78
CA TYR A 887 1.74 -0.66 -96.78
C TYR A 887 3.23 -0.25 -96.71
N ASP A 888 3.65 0.68 -97.57
CA ASP A 888 5.01 1.25 -97.56
C ASP A 888 5.00 2.69 -97.01
N PRO A 889 5.61 2.94 -95.84
CA PRO A 889 5.70 4.28 -95.24
C PRO A 889 6.50 5.30 -96.06
N MET A 890 7.34 4.86 -97.00
CA MET A 890 8.18 5.76 -97.81
C MET A 890 7.52 6.22 -99.11
N ALA A 891 6.41 5.57 -99.51
CA ALA A 891 5.66 5.93 -100.70
C ALA A 891 4.83 7.21 -100.47
N HIS A 892 4.78 8.10 -101.46
CA HIS A 892 4.00 9.33 -101.39
C HIS A 892 2.49 9.02 -101.49
N PRO A 893 1.66 9.28 -100.46
CA PRO A 893 0.31 8.72 -100.34
C PRO A 893 -0.75 9.52 -101.12
N VAL A 894 -0.66 9.49 -102.46
CA VAL A 894 -1.64 10.15 -103.34
C VAL A 894 -2.04 9.21 -104.47
N ILE A 895 -3.35 9.13 -104.77
CA ILE A 895 -3.88 8.30 -105.87
C ILE A 895 -3.52 8.89 -107.24
N ASN A 896 -3.43 10.23 -107.35
CA ASN A 896 -3.08 10.96 -108.56
C ASN A 896 -1.90 11.92 -108.31
N HIS A 897 -0.75 11.64 -108.89
CA HIS A 897 0.50 12.40 -108.69
C HIS A 897 0.46 13.87 -109.13
N THR A 898 -0.62 14.32 -109.79
CA THR A 898 -0.82 15.72 -110.18
C THR A 898 -1.35 16.63 -109.06
N HIS A 899 -1.79 16.04 -107.94
CA HIS A 899 -2.37 16.79 -106.83
C HIS A 899 -1.42 16.79 -105.63
N PRO A 900 -1.10 17.94 -105.04
CA PRO A 900 -0.26 18.01 -103.86
C PRO A 900 -0.97 17.46 -102.62
N ILE A 901 -0.22 16.88 -101.68
CA ILE A 901 -0.74 16.55 -100.35
C ILE A 901 -1.03 17.85 -99.60
N SER A 902 -2.27 18.02 -99.16
CA SER A 902 -2.65 19.14 -98.30
C SER A 902 -2.23 18.87 -96.85
N VAL A 903 -1.24 19.60 -96.37
CA VAL A 903 -0.79 19.55 -94.98
C VAL A 903 -1.30 20.81 -94.26
N ARG A 904 -2.17 20.63 -93.28
CA ARG A 904 -2.65 21.73 -92.44
C ARG A 904 -1.82 21.84 -91.18
N MET A 905 -1.30 23.04 -90.92
CA MET A 905 -0.50 23.32 -89.74
C MET A 905 -1.21 24.35 -88.85
N LYS A 906 -1.21 24.07 -87.55
CA LYS A 906 -1.70 24.98 -86.51
C LYS A 906 -0.72 25.02 -85.34
N MET A 907 -0.33 26.22 -84.94
CA MET A 907 0.56 26.47 -83.82
C MET A 907 -0.21 26.99 -82.60
N ARG A 908 0.06 26.41 -81.43
CA ARG A 908 -0.36 26.92 -80.11
C ARG A 908 0.88 27.17 -79.26
N LEU A 909 1.16 28.44 -79.01
CA LEU A 909 2.32 28.82 -78.21
C LEU A 909 2.02 28.61 -76.72
N LEU A 910 2.82 27.78 -76.06
CA LEU A 910 2.67 27.48 -74.63
C LEU A 910 3.64 28.28 -73.78
N HIS A 911 4.91 28.35 -74.22
CA HIS A 911 5.94 29.12 -73.55
C HIS A 911 6.89 29.73 -74.57
N PHE A 912 7.45 30.88 -74.24
CA PHE A 912 8.47 31.55 -75.03
C PHE A 912 9.45 32.24 -74.10
N GLY A 913 10.69 32.37 -74.54
CA GLY A 913 11.74 33.12 -73.86
C GLY A 913 12.69 33.70 -74.89
N LEU A 914 12.98 34.98 -74.76
CA LEU A 914 13.88 35.70 -75.65
C LEU A 914 15.19 35.95 -74.92
N ASP A 915 16.26 35.28 -75.34
CA ASP A 915 17.60 35.50 -74.81
C ASP A 915 18.20 36.75 -75.45
N SER A 916 18.35 37.81 -74.64
CA SER A 916 18.88 39.08 -75.10
C SER A 916 20.38 39.07 -75.41
N ARG A 917 21.15 38.11 -74.86
CA ARG A 917 22.60 38.00 -75.14
C ARG A 917 22.87 37.26 -76.43
N GLN A 918 22.10 36.20 -76.70
CA GLN A 918 22.30 35.34 -77.87
C GLN A 918 21.43 35.71 -79.08
N SER A 919 20.48 36.66 -78.94
CA SER A 919 19.50 37.01 -80.00
C SER A 919 18.67 35.81 -80.46
N LEU A 920 18.29 34.95 -79.49
CA LEU A 920 17.57 33.70 -79.74
C LEU A 920 16.19 33.74 -79.10
N LEU A 921 15.17 33.46 -79.92
CA LEU A 921 13.84 33.17 -79.45
C LEU A 921 13.69 31.67 -79.23
N ASN A 922 13.63 31.28 -77.97
CA ASN A 922 13.28 29.95 -77.52
C ASN A 922 11.76 29.87 -77.41
N PHE A 923 11.13 28.92 -78.09
CA PHE A 923 9.69 28.72 -77.96
C PHE A 923 9.35 27.25 -77.77
N HIS A 924 8.33 27.04 -76.96
CA HIS A 924 7.72 25.75 -76.69
C HIS A 924 6.29 25.83 -77.18
N SER A 925 5.98 25.05 -78.21
CA SER A 925 4.70 25.16 -78.89
C SER A 925 4.13 23.78 -79.16
N TYR A 926 2.83 23.66 -78.95
CA TYR A 926 2.05 22.54 -79.43
C TYR A 926 1.71 22.79 -80.89
N PHE A 927 2.10 21.85 -81.74
CA PHE A 927 1.72 21.87 -83.15
C PHE A 927 0.61 20.87 -83.37
N ARG A 928 -0.34 21.20 -84.24
CA ARG A 928 -1.28 20.23 -84.79
C ARG A 928 -1.08 20.20 -86.29
N ILE A 929 -0.60 19.06 -86.76
CA ILE A 929 -0.35 18.78 -88.17
C ILE A 929 -1.33 17.71 -88.60
N GLU A 930 -2.01 17.98 -89.70
CA GLU A 930 -3.06 17.13 -90.25
C GLU A 930 -2.82 16.91 -91.73
N TRP A 931 -2.83 15.65 -92.15
CA TRP A 931 -2.83 15.22 -93.55
C TRP A 931 -3.74 13.99 -93.70
N SER A 932 -4.09 13.65 -94.94
CA SER A 932 -4.95 12.51 -95.24
C SER A 932 -4.20 11.50 -96.08
N ASP A 933 -4.24 10.23 -95.66
CA ASP A 933 -3.73 9.08 -96.42
C ASP A 933 -4.93 8.21 -96.87
N PRO A 934 -5.19 8.10 -98.18
CA PRO A 934 -6.27 7.28 -98.71
C PRO A 934 -6.16 5.78 -98.41
N TYR A 935 -4.96 5.24 -98.16
CA TYR A 935 -4.69 3.81 -98.00
C TYR A 935 -4.97 3.28 -96.59
N LEU A 936 -5.06 4.17 -95.58
CA LEU A 936 -5.20 3.79 -94.17
C LEU A 936 -6.64 3.85 -93.65
N LYS A 937 -7.62 3.50 -94.48
CA LYS A 937 -9.06 3.52 -94.15
C LYS A 937 -9.59 2.16 -93.70
N TRP A 938 -10.45 2.13 -92.68
CA TRP A 938 -11.14 0.90 -92.26
C TRP A 938 -12.62 1.14 -91.92
N ASN A 939 -13.42 0.07 -91.94
CA ASN A 939 -14.85 0.16 -91.66
C ASN A 939 -15.14 0.04 -90.15
N LYS A 940 -15.93 0.98 -89.61
CA LYS A 940 -16.28 1.04 -88.17
C LYS A 940 -17.13 -0.14 -87.70
N SER A 941 -18.01 -0.68 -88.56
CA SER A 941 -18.95 -1.74 -88.17
C SER A 941 -18.27 -3.09 -87.92
N GLU A 942 -17.17 -3.36 -88.63
CA GLU A 942 -16.41 -4.61 -88.54
C GLU A 942 -15.65 -4.74 -87.20
N PHE A 943 -15.26 -3.61 -86.61
CA PHE A 943 -14.42 -3.56 -85.40
C PHE A 943 -15.13 -2.89 -84.21
N ARG A 944 -16.39 -3.25 -83.98
CA ARG A 944 -17.23 -2.78 -82.84
C ARG A 944 -17.17 -1.26 -82.58
N GLY A 945 -17.10 -0.45 -83.63
CA GLY A 945 -17.17 1.01 -83.55
C GLY A 945 -15.86 1.72 -83.17
N ILE A 946 -14.70 1.05 -83.23
CA ILE A 946 -13.40 1.69 -82.99
C ILE A 946 -13.13 2.77 -84.05
N LYS A 947 -13.05 4.03 -83.61
CA LYS A 947 -12.92 5.21 -84.49
C LYS A 947 -11.48 5.67 -84.72
N ARG A 948 -10.56 5.28 -83.84
CA ARG A 948 -9.19 5.78 -83.78
C ARG A 948 -8.25 4.68 -83.32
N ILE A 949 -7.05 4.68 -83.88
CA ILE A 949 -5.93 3.84 -83.43
C ILE A 949 -4.68 4.70 -83.28
N ASN A 950 -3.84 4.32 -82.32
CA ASN A 950 -2.52 4.92 -82.13
C ASN A 950 -1.49 4.04 -82.85
N VAL A 951 -0.61 4.64 -83.64
CA VAL A 951 0.42 3.96 -84.43
C VAL A 951 1.74 4.68 -84.30
N HIS A 952 2.86 3.99 -84.51
CA HIS A 952 4.16 4.65 -84.47
C HIS A 952 4.42 5.44 -85.75
N MET A 953 5.29 6.43 -85.62
CA MET A 953 5.65 7.36 -86.68
C MET A 953 6.38 6.71 -87.86
N ASP A 954 7.13 5.63 -87.58
CA ASP A 954 7.84 4.86 -88.61
C ASP A 954 6.91 3.96 -89.44
N ASP A 955 5.71 3.66 -88.93
CA ASP A 955 4.75 2.76 -89.59
C ASP A 955 3.94 3.47 -90.70
N VAL A 956 4.01 4.81 -90.82
CA VAL A 956 3.17 5.62 -91.73
C VAL A 956 3.94 6.74 -92.44
N PHE A 957 3.48 7.16 -93.63
CA PHE A 957 4.06 8.30 -94.34
C PHE A 957 4.00 9.60 -93.51
N THR A 958 5.11 10.33 -93.45
CA THR A 958 5.24 11.58 -92.69
C THR A 958 5.78 12.75 -93.54
N PRO A 959 5.09 13.91 -93.59
CA PRO A 959 5.55 15.07 -94.35
C PRO A 959 6.76 15.75 -93.69
N ASP A 960 7.74 16.22 -94.47
CA ASP A 960 8.94 16.85 -93.93
C ASP A 960 8.74 18.34 -93.63
N LEU A 961 8.79 18.72 -92.36
CA LEU A 961 8.66 20.13 -91.94
C LEU A 961 9.92 20.55 -91.19
N ILE A 962 10.55 21.63 -91.63
CA ILE A 962 11.77 22.18 -91.03
C ILE A 962 11.56 23.65 -90.67
N LEU A 963 12.09 24.07 -89.52
CA LEU A 963 12.18 25.48 -89.14
C LEU A 963 13.41 26.11 -89.82
N TYR A 964 13.16 26.91 -90.85
CA TYR A 964 14.18 27.51 -91.71
C TYR A 964 15.16 28.41 -90.96
N ASN A 965 14.66 29.26 -90.04
CA ASN A 965 15.49 30.19 -89.26
C ASN A 965 15.95 29.64 -87.90
N SER A 966 16.26 28.34 -87.85
CA SER A 966 16.75 27.65 -86.65
C SER A 966 18.28 27.55 -86.60
N ILE A 967 18.84 27.35 -85.41
CA ILE A 967 20.28 27.11 -85.18
C ILE A 967 20.70 25.70 -85.64
N GLN A 968 19.79 24.72 -85.49
CA GLN A 968 19.97 23.33 -85.89
C GLN A 968 18.80 22.93 -86.81
N PRO A 969 18.96 22.97 -88.14
CA PRO A 969 17.92 22.54 -89.07
C PRO A 969 17.73 21.03 -88.95
N THR A 970 16.79 20.61 -88.10
CA THR A 970 16.40 19.23 -87.89
C THR A 970 14.99 19.04 -88.40
N ASN A 971 14.74 17.95 -89.14
CA ASN A 971 13.38 17.61 -89.56
C ASN A 971 12.55 17.37 -88.29
N MET A 972 11.48 18.16 -88.16
CA MET A 972 10.60 18.17 -87.01
C MET A 972 10.04 16.77 -86.72
N MET A 973 9.83 15.98 -87.77
CA MET A 973 9.28 14.63 -87.73
C MET A 973 10.29 13.56 -87.25
N LYS A 974 11.60 13.70 -87.52
CA LYS A 974 12.62 12.66 -87.24
C LYS A 974 13.24 12.73 -85.85
N LYS A 975 12.86 13.70 -85.02
CA LYS A 975 13.42 13.90 -83.66
C LYS A 975 12.77 12.99 -82.62
N PHE A 976 11.65 12.33 -82.95
CA PHE A 976 10.85 11.54 -82.02
C PHE A 976 10.62 10.13 -82.57
N ASN A 977 11.56 9.21 -82.36
CA ASN A 977 11.45 7.83 -82.84
C ASN A 977 10.29 7.02 -82.21
N HIS A 978 9.56 7.55 -81.22
CA HIS A 978 8.51 6.80 -80.51
C HIS A 978 7.19 7.58 -80.27
N THR A 979 6.94 8.69 -80.97
CA THR A 979 5.64 9.37 -80.83
C THR A 979 4.52 8.64 -81.55
N GLU A 980 3.39 8.45 -80.85
CA GLU A 980 2.20 7.85 -81.42
C GLU A 980 1.42 8.87 -82.27
N LEU A 981 1.15 8.51 -83.51
CA LEU A 981 0.23 9.17 -84.43
C LEU A 981 -1.16 8.60 -84.24
N ILE A 982 -2.18 9.45 -84.37
CA ILE A 982 -3.58 9.00 -84.32
C ILE A 982 -4.09 8.92 -85.75
N ILE A 983 -4.42 7.71 -86.20
CA ILE A 983 -5.17 7.49 -87.44
C ILE A 983 -6.64 7.40 -87.09
N THR A 984 -7.49 8.08 -87.84
CA THR A 984 -8.95 7.91 -87.80
C THR A 984 -9.43 6.97 -88.91
N TYR A 985 -10.60 6.35 -88.72
CA TYR A 985 -11.19 5.39 -89.67
C TYR A 985 -11.31 5.89 -91.13
N ASP A 986 -11.38 7.20 -91.34
CA ASP A 986 -11.46 7.89 -92.63
C ASP A 986 -10.10 8.21 -93.25
N GLY A 987 -8.99 7.70 -92.68
CA GLY A 987 -7.64 7.84 -93.24
C GLY A 987 -6.97 9.19 -92.94
N THR A 988 -7.57 10.01 -92.08
CA THR A 988 -6.92 11.25 -91.63
C THR A 988 -5.94 10.96 -90.51
N ILE A 989 -4.74 11.51 -90.64
CA ILE A 989 -3.66 11.34 -89.68
C ILE A 989 -3.46 12.66 -88.96
N PHE A 990 -3.44 12.60 -87.62
CA PHE A 990 -3.15 13.74 -86.79
C PHE A 990 -1.86 13.50 -86.01
N TRP A 991 -0.93 14.41 -86.16
CA TRP A 991 0.24 14.52 -85.30
C TRP A 991 0.13 15.78 -84.46
N SER A 992 0.40 15.63 -83.17
CA SER A 992 0.18 16.69 -82.20
C SER A 992 1.32 16.82 -81.20
N PRO A 993 2.55 17.10 -81.68
CA PRO A 993 3.72 17.12 -80.83
C PRO A 993 3.80 18.42 -80.04
N LEU A 994 4.49 18.30 -78.92
CA LEU A 994 4.92 19.42 -78.13
C LEU A 994 6.41 19.64 -78.41
N LEU A 995 6.75 20.77 -79.05
CA LEU A 995 8.08 21.01 -79.61
C LEU A 995 8.74 22.23 -79.00
N ARG A 996 9.94 22.01 -78.46
CA ARG A 996 10.85 23.08 -78.03
C ARG A 996 11.87 23.34 -79.13
N MET A 997 11.82 24.53 -79.72
CA MET A 997 12.72 24.95 -80.79
C MET A 997 13.28 26.34 -80.49
N GLN A 998 14.39 26.64 -81.16
CA GLN A 998 15.08 27.92 -81.04
C GLN A 998 15.19 28.53 -82.44
N SER A 999 14.90 29.81 -82.54
CA SER A 999 14.94 30.58 -83.79
C SER A 999 15.71 31.86 -83.59
N PHE A 1000 16.37 32.33 -84.64
CA PHE A 1000 17.04 33.63 -84.61
C PHE A 1000 16.02 34.77 -84.59
N CYS A 1001 16.22 35.73 -83.70
CA CYS A 1001 15.44 36.96 -83.62
C CYS A 1001 16.35 38.18 -83.45
N LYS A 1002 16.23 39.15 -84.36
CA LYS A 1002 17.01 40.39 -84.31
C LYS A 1002 16.41 41.35 -83.27
N LEU A 1003 17.24 41.81 -82.32
CA LEU A 1003 16.82 42.64 -81.19
C LEU A 1003 17.10 44.14 -81.38
N ASP A 1004 16.26 44.99 -80.79
CA ASP A 1004 16.40 46.44 -80.70
C ASP A 1004 16.37 46.92 -79.23
N LEU A 1005 17.50 47.40 -78.70
CA LEU A 1005 17.70 47.67 -77.26
C LEU A 1005 17.71 49.16 -76.88
N TYR A 1006 17.32 50.06 -77.77
CA TYR A 1006 17.47 51.51 -77.57
C TYR A 1006 16.80 52.06 -76.28
N ASN A 1007 15.66 51.49 -75.85
CA ASN A 1007 14.83 52.02 -74.75
C ASN A 1007 14.76 51.10 -73.51
N TRP A 1008 15.83 50.41 -73.13
CA TRP A 1008 15.81 49.49 -71.97
C TRP A 1008 15.50 50.22 -70.63
N PRO A 1009 14.61 49.71 -69.74
CA PRO A 1009 13.86 48.44 -69.77
C PRO A 1009 12.44 48.53 -70.40
N TYR A 1010 12.15 49.54 -71.22
CA TYR A 1010 10.86 49.80 -71.89
C TYR A 1010 10.79 49.32 -73.37
N ASP A 1011 11.66 48.40 -73.78
CA ASP A 1011 11.86 47.96 -75.17
C ASP A 1011 10.75 47.03 -75.73
N GLN A 1012 10.60 47.04 -77.06
CA GLN A 1012 9.70 46.17 -77.85
C GLN A 1012 10.47 45.40 -78.93
N GLN A 1013 10.10 44.13 -79.19
CA GLN A 1013 10.81 43.20 -80.07
C GLN A 1013 9.86 42.50 -81.06
N SER A 1014 10.33 42.21 -82.28
CA SER A 1014 9.55 41.53 -83.34
C SER A 1014 10.32 40.34 -83.93
N CYS A 1015 9.82 39.12 -83.71
CA CYS A 1015 10.47 37.87 -84.14
C CYS A 1015 9.61 37.09 -85.15
N SER A 1016 10.23 36.46 -86.15
CA SER A 1016 9.55 35.60 -87.14
C SER A 1016 9.95 34.13 -86.98
N LEU A 1017 9.04 33.18 -87.18
CA LEU A 1017 9.30 31.74 -87.30
C LEU A 1017 8.87 31.28 -88.68
N ILE A 1018 9.75 30.62 -89.43
CA ILE A 1018 9.48 30.23 -90.82
C ILE A 1018 9.58 28.71 -90.95
N PHE A 1019 8.46 28.04 -91.19
CA PHE A 1019 8.41 26.59 -91.44
C PHE A 1019 8.28 26.32 -92.93
N ILE A 1020 9.08 25.40 -93.49
CA ILE A 1020 9.05 25.02 -94.91
C ILE A 1020 9.09 23.50 -95.07
N SER A 1021 8.64 23.00 -96.22
CA SER A 1021 9.04 21.65 -96.68
C SER A 1021 10.40 21.73 -97.36
N TRP A 1022 11.26 20.74 -97.08
CA TRP A 1022 12.64 20.72 -97.57
C TRP A 1022 12.80 19.89 -98.85
N SER A 1023 12.04 18.81 -98.95
CA SER A 1023 12.17 17.79 -100.01
C SER A 1023 11.10 17.94 -101.08
N TYR A 1024 9.90 18.41 -100.73
CA TYR A 1024 8.77 18.52 -101.65
C TYR A 1024 8.54 19.98 -102.11
N PRO A 1025 8.55 20.25 -103.42
CA PRO A 1025 8.16 21.54 -103.96
C PRO A 1025 6.64 21.76 -103.86
N ALA A 1026 6.19 23.00 -104.12
CA ALA A 1026 4.80 23.44 -103.91
C ALA A 1026 3.76 22.70 -104.79
N ASP A 1027 4.19 22.01 -105.84
CA ASP A 1027 3.40 21.13 -106.71
C ASP A 1027 3.16 19.73 -106.13
N ALA A 1028 4.05 19.24 -105.25
CA ALA A 1028 3.93 17.94 -104.58
C ALA A 1028 3.31 18.03 -103.18
N LEU A 1029 3.56 19.13 -102.45
CA LEU A 1029 3.06 19.35 -101.11
C LEU A 1029 2.57 20.79 -100.96
N ALA A 1030 1.38 20.98 -100.39
CA ALA A 1030 0.83 22.31 -100.14
C ALA A 1030 0.62 22.52 -98.62
N LEU A 1031 1.22 23.58 -98.08
CA LEU A 1031 1.07 23.95 -96.66
C LEU A 1031 0.00 25.01 -96.48
N TYR A 1032 -0.98 24.70 -95.63
CA TYR A 1032 -2.08 25.60 -95.30
C TYR A 1032 -2.08 25.95 -93.81
N ILE A 1033 -2.36 27.23 -93.50
CA ILE A 1033 -2.62 27.68 -92.13
C ILE A 1033 -4.08 27.42 -91.75
N SER A 1034 -4.29 26.99 -90.50
CA SER A 1034 -5.65 26.86 -89.95
C SER A 1034 -6.20 28.16 -89.34
N THR A 1035 -5.33 29.11 -88.96
CA THR A 1035 -5.70 30.38 -88.29
C THR A 1035 -4.79 31.52 -88.72
N LYS A 1036 -5.32 32.75 -88.83
CA LYS A 1036 -4.57 33.98 -89.21
C LYS A 1036 -3.66 34.55 -88.10
N SER A 1037 -3.81 34.09 -86.87
CA SER A 1037 -2.98 34.46 -85.73
C SER A 1037 -2.65 33.23 -84.90
N ILE A 1038 -1.61 33.32 -84.06
CA ILE A 1038 -1.24 32.26 -83.13
C ILE A 1038 -2.31 32.20 -82.03
N ASN A 1039 -2.70 30.98 -81.65
CA ASN A 1039 -3.61 30.81 -80.53
C ASN A 1039 -2.80 30.90 -79.21
N LEU A 1040 -3.08 31.94 -78.43
CA LEU A 1040 -2.40 32.28 -77.18
C LEU A 1040 -3.19 31.85 -75.91
N ARG A 1041 -4.28 31.08 -76.04
CA ARG A 1041 -5.12 30.70 -74.88
C ARG A 1041 -4.35 29.93 -73.80
N ASP A 1042 -3.41 29.08 -74.24
CA ASP A 1042 -2.67 28.18 -73.36
C ASP A 1042 -1.26 28.74 -73.04
N LEU A 1043 -1.04 30.03 -73.31
CA LEU A 1043 0.25 30.70 -73.08
C LEU A 1043 0.49 30.90 -71.59
N TRP A 1044 1.55 30.30 -71.07
CA TRP A 1044 2.03 30.60 -69.73
C TRP A 1044 2.60 32.02 -69.68
N PRO A 1045 2.20 32.83 -68.68
CA PRO A 1045 2.67 34.19 -68.57
C PRO A 1045 4.20 34.18 -68.37
N ASN A 1046 4.93 34.80 -69.30
CA ASN A 1046 6.35 35.06 -69.12
C ASN A 1046 6.53 36.27 -68.19
N ASN A 1047 7.41 36.13 -67.21
CA ASN A 1047 7.69 37.14 -66.20
C ASN A 1047 8.45 38.36 -66.75
N GLU A 1048 9.21 38.19 -67.83
CA GLU A 1048 10.02 39.24 -68.45
C GLU A 1048 9.36 39.84 -69.68
N TRP A 1049 8.66 39.05 -70.50
CA TRP A 1049 8.12 39.50 -71.79
C TRP A 1049 6.60 39.30 -71.89
N LYS A 1050 5.93 40.20 -72.61
CA LYS A 1050 4.49 40.17 -72.90
C LYS A 1050 4.28 40.23 -74.41
N ILE A 1051 3.51 39.29 -74.97
CA ILE A 1051 3.13 39.32 -76.40
C ILE A 1051 2.04 40.36 -76.63
N ILE A 1052 2.22 41.23 -77.62
CA ILE A 1052 1.26 42.28 -78.00
C ILE A 1052 0.33 41.76 -79.10
N ASN A 1053 0.89 41.22 -80.18
CA ASN A 1053 0.16 40.66 -81.32
C ASN A 1053 0.96 39.55 -82.02
N SER A 1054 0.27 38.77 -82.86
CA SER A 1054 0.89 37.75 -83.73
C SER A 1054 0.15 37.63 -85.06
N THR A 1055 0.88 37.37 -86.14
CA THR A 1055 0.33 37.16 -87.50
C THR A 1055 0.86 35.87 -88.10
N CYS A 1056 0.02 35.18 -88.88
CA CYS A 1056 0.35 33.93 -89.56
C CYS A 1056 0.05 34.06 -91.05
N ASP A 1057 1.05 33.87 -91.90
CA ASP A 1057 0.95 33.99 -93.34
C ASP A 1057 1.53 32.74 -94.04
N THR A 1058 0.89 32.27 -95.11
CA THR A 1058 1.50 31.28 -96.01
C THR A 1058 2.47 31.98 -96.94
N ILE A 1059 3.70 31.51 -97.00
CA ILE A 1059 4.77 32.09 -97.82
C ILE A 1059 5.24 31.05 -98.84
N ILE A 1060 5.79 31.53 -99.95
CA ILE A 1060 6.55 30.71 -100.89
C ILE A 1060 7.99 31.18 -100.80
N VAL A 1061 8.90 30.28 -100.49
CA VAL A 1061 10.32 30.58 -100.43
C VAL A 1061 10.96 30.19 -101.77
N SER A 1062 11.46 31.19 -102.50
CA SER A 1062 12.31 31.02 -103.68
C SER A 1062 13.79 31.13 -103.30
N ASP A 1063 14.67 30.67 -104.19
CA ASP A 1063 16.12 30.90 -104.13
C ASP A 1063 16.83 30.31 -102.89
N ILE A 1064 16.45 29.09 -102.52
CA ILE A 1064 17.18 28.32 -101.50
C ILE A 1064 18.59 27.97 -102.04
N PRO A 1065 19.66 28.19 -101.26
CA PRO A 1065 21.02 27.84 -101.68
C PRO A 1065 21.11 26.38 -102.15
N GLY A 1066 21.45 26.16 -103.42
CA GLY A 1066 21.57 24.83 -104.04
C GLY A 1066 20.37 24.36 -104.89
N ARG A 1067 19.25 25.11 -104.96
CA ARG A 1067 18.08 24.80 -105.83
C ARG A 1067 17.43 26.07 -106.43
N PRO A 1068 18.04 26.71 -107.45
CA PRO A 1068 17.41 27.83 -108.15
C PRO A 1068 16.19 27.37 -108.97
N ASN A 1069 15.19 28.24 -109.13
CA ASN A 1069 13.92 28.01 -109.87
C ASN A 1069 12.94 26.96 -109.27
N MET A 1070 13.11 26.55 -108.01
CA MET A 1070 12.10 25.77 -107.29
C MET A 1070 11.41 26.61 -106.21
N PHE A 1071 10.10 26.41 -106.08
CA PHE A 1071 9.27 27.09 -105.09
C PHE A 1071 8.91 26.12 -103.97
N PHE A 1072 9.30 26.44 -102.73
CA PHE A 1072 8.99 25.62 -101.56
C PHE A 1072 7.85 26.27 -100.76
N PRO A 1073 6.81 25.49 -100.40
CA PRO A 1073 5.71 25.98 -99.59
C PRO A 1073 6.22 26.23 -98.17
N GLY A 1074 5.75 27.30 -97.54
CA GLY A 1074 6.09 27.63 -96.16
C GLY A 1074 4.99 28.38 -95.41
N VAL A 1075 5.15 28.44 -94.09
CA VAL A 1075 4.29 29.18 -93.17
C VAL A 1075 5.16 30.06 -92.28
N GLN A 1076 4.89 31.36 -92.27
CA GLN A 1076 5.55 32.34 -91.42
C GLN A 1076 4.65 32.76 -90.26
N TYR A 1077 5.16 32.65 -89.04
CA TYR A 1077 4.55 33.17 -87.81
C TYR A 1077 5.36 34.37 -87.31
N LYS A 1078 4.76 35.58 -87.24
CA LYS A 1078 5.40 36.76 -86.63
C LYS A 1078 4.83 37.03 -85.24
N ILE A 1079 5.70 37.33 -84.28
CA ILE A 1079 5.37 37.56 -82.86
C ILE A 1079 5.98 38.89 -82.42
N PHE A 1080 5.15 39.78 -81.86
CA PHE A 1080 5.60 41.05 -81.29
C PHE A 1080 5.49 41.04 -79.77
N MET A 1081 6.53 41.51 -79.07
CA MET A 1081 6.70 41.37 -77.63
C MET A 1081 7.18 42.68 -76.96
N GLN A 1082 6.86 42.87 -75.68
CA GLN A 1082 7.27 44.02 -74.84
C GLN A 1082 7.73 43.57 -73.45
N ARG A 1083 8.74 44.22 -72.86
CA ARG A 1083 9.27 43.88 -71.53
C ARG A 1083 8.32 44.28 -70.37
N ARG A 1084 8.20 43.43 -69.34
CA ARG A 1084 7.43 43.66 -68.10
C ARG A 1084 8.30 44.35 -67.03
N GLN A 1085 7.78 45.40 -66.41
CA GLN A 1085 8.55 46.33 -65.56
C GLN A 1085 8.48 46.01 -64.06
N THR A 1086 7.47 45.27 -63.60
CA THR A 1086 7.13 45.09 -62.18
C THR A 1086 8.13 44.29 -61.33
N PRO A 1087 8.81 43.22 -61.81
CA PRO A 1087 9.75 42.48 -60.96
C PRO A 1087 10.99 43.30 -60.60
N TYR A 1088 11.50 44.09 -61.55
CA TYR A 1088 12.71 44.90 -61.39
C TYR A 1088 12.52 46.04 -60.38
N SER A 1089 11.31 46.58 -60.23
CA SER A 1089 11.02 47.60 -59.22
C SER A 1089 10.90 47.05 -57.79
N TYR A 1090 10.37 45.84 -57.60
CA TYR A 1090 10.20 45.25 -56.24
C TYR A 1090 11.50 44.68 -55.68
N LEU A 1091 12.32 44.04 -56.53
CA LEU A 1091 13.60 43.44 -56.14
C LEU A 1091 14.60 44.47 -55.61
N ILE A 1092 14.51 45.73 -56.06
CA ILE A 1092 15.38 46.82 -55.59
C ILE A 1092 14.82 47.47 -54.33
N ASN A 1093 13.50 47.71 -54.25
CA ASN A 1093 12.93 48.57 -53.19
C ASN A 1093 12.55 47.84 -51.90
N ILE A 1094 12.07 46.58 -51.95
CA ILE A 1094 11.59 45.85 -50.75
C ILE A 1094 12.71 45.48 -49.76
N PRO A 1095 13.88 44.97 -50.19
CA PRO A 1095 14.96 44.59 -49.26
C PRO A 1095 15.51 45.78 -48.46
N ILE A 1096 15.50 46.98 -49.06
CA ILE A 1096 15.97 48.22 -48.43
C ILE A 1096 15.04 48.62 -47.26
N ILE A 1097 13.72 48.41 -47.40
CA ILE A 1097 12.75 48.77 -46.36
C ILE A 1097 12.75 47.74 -45.22
N CYS A 1098 12.81 46.44 -45.52
CA CYS A 1098 12.81 45.39 -44.51
C CYS A 1098 14.08 45.41 -43.63
N THR A 1099 15.24 45.80 -44.18
CA THR A 1099 16.51 45.87 -43.43
C THR A 1099 16.55 47.03 -42.43
N VAL A 1100 15.86 48.13 -42.70
CA VAL A 1100 15.73 49.27 -41.77
C VAL A 1100 14.82 48.90 -40.58
N ILE A 1101 13.71 48.21 -40.83
CA ILE A 1101 12.74 47.83 -39.79
C ILE A 1101 13.34 46.77 -38.84
N LEU A 1102 14.05 45.77 -39.36
CA LEU A 1102 14.68 44.72 -38.56
C LEU A 1102 15.78 45.26 -37.63
N ASN A 1103 16.54 46.26 -38.07
CA ASN A 1103 17.58 46.90 -37.23
C ASN A 1103 16.97 47.66 -36.03
N VAL A 1104 15.85 48.36 -36.22
CA VAL A 1104 15.19 49.13 -35.15
C VAL A 1104 14.59 48.20 -34.09
N ILE A 1105 14.02 47.07 -34.50
CA ILE A 1105 13.43 46.07 -33.59
C ILE A 1105 14.53 45.34 -32.79
N SER A 1106 15.67 45.05 -33.41
CA SER A 1106 16.81 44.40 -32.74
C SER A 1106 17.46 45.26 -31.65
N LEU A 1107 17.33 46.58 -31.71
CA LEU A 1107 17.97 47.52 -30.76
C LEU A 1107 17.11 47.83 -29.52
N SER A 1108 15.81 47.55 -29.55
CA SER A 1108 14.84 48.04 -28.54
C SER A 1108 14.31 46.97 -27.57
N LEU A 1109 14.55 45.67 -27.83
CA LEU A 1109 14.12 44.57 -26.96
C LEU A 1109 15.35 43.84 -26.39
N VAL A 1110 15.49 43.90 -25.05
CA VAL A 1110 16.18 42.95 -24.13
C VAL A 1110 17.44 43.45 -23.37
N ASN A 1111 17.28 43.57 -22.04
CA ASN A 1111 18.30 43.62 -20.96
C ASN A 1111 18.38 42.23 -20.24
N PRO A 1112 19.36 41.90 -19.35
CA PRO A 1112 20.80 41.73 -19.62
C PRO A 1112 21.38 40.40 -19.02
N LYS A 1113 21.80 39.41 -19.82
CA LYS A 1113 22.85 38.40 -19.45
C LYS A 1113 23.75 38.07 -20.65
N ARG A 1114 25.06 37.85 -20.42
CA ARG A 1114 26.15 38.41 -21.28
C ARG A 1114 27.05 37.44 -22.07
N LYS A 1115 26.75 36.14 -22.23
CA LYS A 1115 27.59 35.23 -23.08
C LYS A 1115 26.91 34.69 -24.34
N ILE A 1116 25.59 34.50 -24.31
CA ILE A 1116 24.80 34.09 -25.49
C ILE A 1116 24.72 35.24 -26.53
N ARG A 1117 24.89 36.50 -26.06
CA ARG A 1117 24.77 37.74 -26.85
C ARG A 1117 25.80 37.86 -27.98
N PHE A 1118 27.06 37.46 -27.75
CA PHE A 1118 28.11 37.60 -28.76
C PHE A 1118 27.94 36.60 -29.90
N HIS A 1119 27.57 35.35 -29.56
CA HIS A 1119 27.33 34.31 -30.54
C HIS A 1119 26.05 34.54 -31.33
N LEU A 1120 24.96 35.01 -30.72
CA LEU A 1120 23.74 35.35 -31.46
C LEU A 1120 23.90 36.59 -32.34
N ASN A 1121 24.66 37.61 -31.91
CA ASN A 1121 24.94 38.76 -32.76
C ASN A 1121 25.89 38.40 -33.92
N GLN A 1122 26.88 37.51 -33.72
CA GLN A 1122 27.69 36.99 -34.82
C GLN A 1122 26.87 36.12 -35.78
N LEU A 1123 25.98 35.27 -35.26
CA LEU A 1123 25.12 34.42 -36.09
C LEU A 1123 24.11 35.26 -36.88
N SER A 1124 23.50 36.27 -36.24
CA SER A 1124 22.60 37.20 -36.91
C SER A 1124 23.33 38.05 -37.95
N PHE A 1125 24.52 38.58 -37.65
CA PHE A 1125 25.33 39.33 -38.62
C PHE A 1125 25.75 38.45 -39.80
N PHE A 1126 26.16 37.20 -39.57
CA PHE A 1126 26.49 36.25 -40.63
C PHE A 1126 25.26 35.89 -41.47
N ILE A 1127 24.10 35.67 -40.83
CA ILE A 1127 22.84 35.40 -41.54
C ILE A 1127 22.39 36.63 -42.33
N ILE A 1128 22.64 37.86 -41.85
CA ILE A 1128 22.35 39.11 -42.56
C ILE A 1128 23.30 39.30 -43.75
N LEU A 1129 24.61 39.01 -43.60
CA LEU A 1129 25.58 39.02 -44.69
C LEU A 1129 25.26 37.94 -45.73
N PHE A 1130 24.84 36.75 -45.27
CA PHE A 1130 24.41 35.66 -46.13
C PHE A 1130 23.14 36.06 -46.89
N ILE A 1131 22.10 36.54 -46.22
CA ILE A 1131 20.82 36.91 -46.86
C ILE A 1131 20.95 38.16 -47.75
N SER A 1132 21.94 39.04 -47.57
CA SER A 1132 22.19 40.18 -48.47
C SER A 1132 23.07 39.84 -49.69
N PHE A 1133 24.01 38.90 -49.56
CA PHE A 1133 24.85 38.44 -50.68
C PHE A 1133 24.27 37.25 -51.46
N TYR A 1134 23.49 36.39 -50.82
CA TYR A 1134 22.94 35.17 -51.43
C TYR A 1134 21.94 35.47 -52.56
N PRO A 1135 21.09 36.51 -52.50
CA PRO A 1135 20.21 36.88 -53.61
C PRO A 1135 20.95 37.55 -54.77
N SER A 1136 22.06 38.25 -54.50
CA SER A 1136 22.84 38.93 -55.54
C SER A 1136 23.80 37.99 -56.27
N TYR A 1137 24.24 36.88 -55.66
CA TYR A 1137 25.18 35.94 -56.28
C TYR A 1137 24.55 34.66 -56.85
N ILE A 1138 23.47 34.13 -56.27
CA ILE A 1138 22.88 32.84 -56.69
C ILE A 1138 21.53 32.99 -57.39
N LEU A 1139 20.74 34.02 -57.06
CA LEU A 1139 19.42 34.22 -57.66
C LEU A 1139 19.45 34.98 -59.00
N GLY A 1140 20.55 35.65 -59.33
CA GLY A 1140 20.75 36.28 -60.64
C GLY A 1140 20.71 35.29 -61.82
N PRO A 1141 21.39 34.13 -61.75
CA PRO A 1141 21.30 33.12 -62.80
C PRO A 1141 20.17 32.10 -62.59
N ALA A 1142 19.76 31.82 -61.34
CA ALA A 1142 18.84 30.71 -61.05
C ALA A 1142 17.35 31.05 -61.23
N MET A 1143 16.94 32.33 -61.17
CA MET A 1143 15.56 32.73 -61.47
C MET A 1143 15.32 33.18 -62.91
N PHE A 1144 16.38 33.46 -63.67
CA PHE A 1144 16.29 33.85 -65.09
C PHE A 1144 16.97 32.85 -66.05
N GLY A 1145 17.64 31.82 -65.53
CA GLY A 1145 18.12 30.67 -66.28
C GLY A 1145 16.96 29.73 -66.58
N THR A 1146 16.71 29.52 -67.87
CA THR A 1146 15.71 28.63 -68.44
C THR A 1146 15.46 27.38 -67.59
N THR A 1147 14.23 27.22 -67.09
CA THR A 1147 13.73 25.94 -66.60
C THR A 1147 13.87 24.91 -67.73
N GLN A 1148 14.93 24.10 -67.69
CA GLN A 1148 14.89 22.76 -68.25
C GLN A 1148 13.94 21.96 -67.36
N LEU A 1149 12.71 21.80 -67.83
CA LEU A 1149 11.88 20.68 -67.37
C LEU A 1149 12.66 19.39 -67.65
N PRO A 1150 12.75 18.44 -66.70
CA PRO A 1150 13.26 17.11 -66.98
C PRO A 1150 12.36 16.46 -68.03
N ALA A 1151 12.99 15.77 -68.97
CA ALA A 1151 12.31 14.99 -69.99
C ALA A 1151 11.35 13.99 -69.33
N MET A 1152 10.07 14.07 -69.68
CA MET A 1152 9.17 12.92 -69.79
C MET A 1152 9.06 12.57 -71.27
#